data_AF-A0A208XNX3-F1
#
_entry.id   AF-A0A208XNX3-F1
#
_cell.length_a   1.000
_cell.length_b   1.000
_cell.length_c   1.000
_cell.angle_alpha   90.00
_cell.angle_beta   90.00
_cell.angle_gamma   90.00
#
_symmetry.space_group_name_H-M   'P 1'
#
loop_
_entity.id
_entity.type
_entity.pdbx_description
1 polymer ?
#
loop_
_entity_poly.entity_id
_entity_poly.type
_entity_poly.pdbx_seq_one_letter_code
_entity_poly.pdbx_strand_id
1 'polypeptide(L)'
;MSTASRQAGKLLPAFIAAALLAGCGGGDDGSAGPVPPGPPGATVSFRTAGLVQGLPHLETDSGGRQTVHVTILTQTGLKTLSTAPSTPERAAAIKDGLVPGNLVDWLASPAGTVIVPEDGSPAFNVILSKGSSSAAQFNLQKYGAAVTRNDGAPGPMVAAGWVYGKTGSTITVGDGTTVTADQAGRAYAKPIKRYEETYTVASDARVFNVNTEDYAKSETSTFGAIPVTADYHYGTTSRQAAYLLFDDNYLNADRAKVVAIWYFTPPSKSDGKPTWDVPTQSPMLGDKGIDPVSGLPYVAINATSVSSAPYSRSTEPFEMVKNTMYYVGDNEVASYVLKADMGTADTSDDKVIKIDAGWPNSGYQYWKNMELVGIDPRSVTDLWLTHGHADHYGTAVEQLKMMDNAGKTMDVWASKEDVAGVKSDLQGNAWDIPGALPESETALRARTNKFYDYDRWYDFGNVRIMVIWSPGHTPGSTNMLFRVKNPADGKFYTFGYHGGYGFNGLNSPTAANGWRRLSFQHGFSYLQSTVEVDFVAPQHTNQYPIVEVYQALKAYNRDPANAGKQLTMMEAMTSRVYDAPVLGGGKITSEFANQLEKRRSVASYRASDEANRSYKSIETSGPFKPGREAGLANVRATLLDEGKIIQGFVGAQNKNPSIPLLANGIVIPTDSYVNDPGGFYVQVAVDVQDSTYKGYIPPGYKQASPGMGTEITYDGGPVESVHAATGTFHPPEYLRTQRLNSLAEAQAVLARVAKGRTVTLSLTPASEIVVPANVADAFR
;
A
#
# COMPACT_ATOMS: atom_id res chain seq x y z
N MET A 1 28.87 39.01 -58.87
CA MET A 1 28.74 40.38 -58.34
C MET A 1 29.16 40.33 -56.88
N SER A 2 30.42 40.63 -56.60
CA SER A 2 30.86 41.87 -55.92
C SER A 2 30.28 41.97 -54.50
N THR A 3 31.00 41.48 -53.47
CA THR A 3 31.81 42.28 -52.49
C THR A 3 30.94 43.23 -51.64
N ALA A 4 31.10 43.43 -50.34
CA ALA A 4 31.97 42.96 -49.25
C ALA A 4 31.33 43.56 -47.96
N SER A 5 31.51 43.04 -46.76
CA SER A 5 32.69 43.29 -45.92
C SER A 5 32.44 42.60 -44.56
N ARG A 6 33.34 41.68 -44.14
CA ARG A 6 34.46 41.86 -43.17
C ARG A 6 33.97 41.87 -41.70
N GLN A 7 34.62 41.25 -40.73
CA GLN A 7 35.70 40.25 -40.62
C GLN A 7 35.83 39.95 -39.11
N ALA A 8 36.66 38.95 -38.78
CA ALA A 8 37.17 38.56 -37.47
C ALA A 8 36.35 37.45 -36.79
N GLY A 9 36.91 36.29 -36.42
CA GLY A 9 38.31 35.96 -36.21
C GLY A 9 38.41 35.16 -34.92
N LYS A 10 38.30 33.83 -35.04
CA LYS A 10 38.49 32.88 -33.95
C LYS A 10 39.99 32.69 -33.68
N LEU A 11 40.37 32.68 -32.39
CA LEU A 11 41.32 31.73 -31.81
C LEU A 11 41.20 31.76 -30.28
N LEU A 12 41.06 30.56 -29.72
CA LEU A 12 41.03 30.15 -28.29
C LEU A 12 42.34 30.55 -27.54
N PRO A 13 42.41 30.58 -26.18
CA PRO A 13 42.17 29.38 -25.35
C PRO A 13 41.73 29.55 -23.88
N ALA A 14 41.34 28.38 -23.32
CA ALA A 14 41.41 27.95 -21.92
C ALA A 14 40.58 28.70 -20.86
N PHE A 15 39.54 28.02 -20.34
CA PHE A 15 39.09 28.25 -18.96
C PHE A 15 38.67 26.96 -18.25
N ILE A 16 39.12 26.92 -16.99
CA ILE A 16 38.87 25.99 -15.90
C ILE A 16 37.36 25.80 -15.69
N ALA A 17 36.90 24.55 -15.66
CA ALA A 17 35.52 24.23 -15.31
C ALA A 17 35.36 24.15 -13.78
N ALA A 18 34.86 25.24 -13.19
CA ALA A 18 34.19 25.22 -11.89
C ALA A 18 32.68 25.02 -12.14
N ALA A 19 32.10 23.94 -11.61
CA ALA A 19 30.67 23.68 -11.68
C ALA A 19 29.93 24.60 -10.70
N LEU A 20 29.18 25.56 -11.25
CA LEU A 20 28.20 26.37 -10.55
C LEU A 20 26.81 25.76 -10.75
N LEU A 21 26.18 25.40 -9.63
CA LEU A 21 24.75 25.15 -9.49
C LEU A 21 23.98 26.46 -9.76
N ALA A 22 23.09 26.43 -10.74
CA ALA A 22 21.91 27.28 -10.86
C ALA A 22 20.86 26.39 -11.58
N GLY A 23 19.65 26.14 -11.07
CA GLY A 23 18.80 27.08 -10.36
C GLY A 23 17.85 27.72 -11.37
N CYS A 24 16.88 26.95 -11.87
CA CYS A 24 15.70 27.48 -12.54
C CYS A 24 14.48 26.79 -11.94
N GLY A 25 13.96 27.39 -10.87
CA GLY A 25 12.59 27.16 -10.43
C GLY A 25 11.65 27.86 -11.41
N GLY A 26 10.68 27.12 -11.92
CA GLY A 26 9.42 27.67 -12.41
C GLY A 26 8.45 27.60 -11.24
N GLY A 27 8.06 28.75 -10.72
CA GLY A 27 6.90 28.87 -9.85
C GLY A 27 5.67 29.00 -10.73
N ASP A 28 4.65 28.18 -10.44
CA ASP A 28 3.28 28.40 -10.86
C ASP A 28 2.41 28.28 -9.60
N ASP A 29 2.08 29.45 -9.05
CA ASP A 29 1.01 29.65 -8.08
C ASP A 29 -0.33 29.50 -8.83
N GLY A 30 -0.96 28.33 -8.74
CA GLY A 30 -2.33 28.06 -9.18
C GLY A 30 -3.30 28.11 -8.00
N SER A 31 -4.32 28.97 -8.11
CA SER A 31 -5.12 29.55 -7.04
C SER A 31 -6.00 28.58 -6.22
N ALA A 32 -5.63 28.38 -4.96
CA ALA A 32 -6.61 28.40 -3.87
C ALA A 32 -6.72 29.85 -3.40
N GLY A 33 -7.93 30.41 -3.37
CA GLY A 33 -8.14 31.77 -2.86
C GLY A 33 -7.46 31.94 -1.48
N PRO A 34 -6.83 33.09 -1.20
CA PRO A 34 -6.17 33.30 0.07
C PRO A 34 -7.22 33.18 1.17
N VAL A 35 -7.00 32.27 2.12
CA VAL A 35 -7.64 32.38 3.43
C VAL A 35 -7.37 33.80 3.91
N PRO A 36 -8.40 34.59 4.28
CA PRO A 36 -8.19 35.97 4.69
C PRO A 36 -7.12 35.98 5.77
N PRO A 37 -6.03 36.77 5.63
CA PRO A 37 -5.13 36.95 6.75
C PRO A 37 -6.00 37.47 7.90
N GLY A 38 -6.01 36.72 9.01
CA GLY A 38 -6.57 37.22 10.26
C GLY A 38 -5.97 38.61 10.55
N PRO A 39 -6.70 39.47 11.27
CA PRO A 39 -6.28 40.84 11.51
C PRO A 39 -4.82 40.91 11.99
N PRO A 40 -4.00 41.86 11.49
CA PRO A 40 -2.60 41.96 11.86
C PRO A 40 -2.47 42.12 13.39
N GLY A 41 -1.85 41.14 14.05
CA GLY A 41 -1.67 41.14 15.50
C GLY A 41 -2.48 40.10 16.30
N ALA A 42 -3.27 39.24 15.66
CA ALA A 42 -3.80 38.05 16.33
C ALA A 42 -2.67 37.05 16.61
N THR A 43 -2.23 36.94 17.86
CA THR A 43 -1.40 35.82 18.31
C THR A 43 -2.14 34.52 18.01
N VAL A 44 -1.61 33.71 17.10
CA VAL A 44 -2.17 32.38 16.81
C VAL A 44 -2.13 31.57 18.10
N SER A 45 -3.31 31.29 18.66
CA SER A 45 -3.42 30.47 19.86
C SER A 45 -3.42 29.01 19.43
N PHE A 46 -2.31 28.31 19.68
CA PHE A 46 -2.26 26.87 19.46
C PHE A 46 -2.92 26.11 20.62
N ARG A 47 -3.41 24.91 20.35
CA ARG A 47 -3.71 23.95 21.41
C ARG A 47 -2.42 23.68 22.19
N THR A 48 -2.56 23.44 23.49
CA THR A 48 -1.41 23.03 24.30
C THR A 48 -1.19 21.53 24.11
N ALA A 49 0.05 21.08 24.16
CA ALA A 49 0.40 19.67 24.07
C ALA A 49 1.31 19.22 25.21
N GLY A 50 1.27 17.92 25.51
CA GLY A 50 2.10 17.30 26.54
C GLY A 50 1.89 15.81 26.66
N LEU A 51 2.83 15.14 27.33
CA LEU A 51 2.82 13.69 27.50
C LEU A 51 2.12 13.30 28.80
N VAL A 52 1.13 12.40 28.72
CA VAL A 52 0.39 11.91 29.89
C VAL A 52 1.34 11.12 30.79
N GLN A 53 1.46 11.53 32.05
CA GLN A 53 2.34 10.89 33.03
C GLN A 53 1.56 9.99 33.99
N GLY A 54 0.46 10.51 34.55
CA GLY A 54 -0.30 9.83 35.59
C GLY A 54 -1.55 9.15 35.06
N LEU A 55 -2.02 8.13 35.78
CA LEU A 55 -3.36 7.60 35.55
C LEU A 55 -4.41 8.68 35.87
N PRO A 56 -5.36 8.94 34.96
CA PRO A 56 -6.42 9.90 35.23
C PRO A 56 -7.38 9.39 36.31
N HIS A 57 -7.83 10.29 37.19
CA HIS A 57 -8.83 9.97 38.23
C HIS A 57 -10.03 10.91 38.16
N LEU A 58 -11.15 10.45 38.73
CA LEU A 58 -12.44 11.15 38.71
C LEU A 58 -12.76 11.71 40.10
N GLU A 59 -13.19 12.96 40.15
CA GLU A 59 -13.80 13.57 41.33
C GLU A 59 -15.28 13.85 41.04
N THR A 60 -16.18 13.43 41.93
CA THR A 60 -17.63 13.65 41.78
C THR A 60 -18.09 14.78 42.69
N ASP A 61 -18.75 15.79 42.12
CA ASP A 61 -19.32 16.90 42.89
C ASP A 61 -20.68 16.54 43.53
N SER A 62 -21.22 17.43 44.36
CA SER A 62 -22.50 17.23 45.04
C SER A 62 -23.70 17.13 44.07
N GLY A 63 -23.54 17.55 42.82
CA GLY A 63 -24.54 17.46 41.76
C GLY A 63 -24.40 16.20 40.89
N GLY A 64 -23.46 15.30 41.20
CA GLY A 64 -23.22 14.08 40.45
C GLY A 64 -22.42 14.29 39.15
N ARG A 65 -21.90 15.50 38.89
CA ARG A 65 -20.99 15.74 37.76
C ARG A 65 -19.58 15.32 38.14
N GLN A 66 -18.79 14.95 37.14
CA GLN A 66 -17.45 14.43 37.34
C GLN A 66 -16.39 15.30 36.67
N THR A 67 -15.29 15.53 37.39
CA THR A 67 -14.09 16.19 36.89
C THR A 67 -13.00 15.14 36.67
N VAL A 68 -12.32 15.19 35.53
CA VAL A 68 -11.15 14.35 35.24
C VAL A 68 -9.89 15.12 35.61
N HIS A 69 -9.06 14.51 36.45
CA HIS A 69 -7.74 15.02 36.82
C HIS A 69 -6.65 14.14 36.22
N VAL A 70 -5.65 14.75 35.59
CA VAL A 70 -4.54 14.02 34.97
C VAL A 70 -3.25 14.82 35.06
N THR A 71 -2.14 14.14 35.32
CA THR A 71 -0.82 14.75 35.34
C THR A 71 -0.16 14.64 33.96
N ILE A 72 0.30 15.77 33.41
CA ILE A 72 0.89 15.89 32.07
C ILE A 72 2.23 16.63 32.13
N LEU A 73 3.22 16.12 31.39
CA LEU A 73 4.52 16.75 31.15
C LEU A 73 4.40 17.70 29.96
N THR A 74 4.44 19.02 30.20
CA THR A 74 4.19 20.05 29.16
C THR A 74 5.46 20.84 28.83
N GLN A 75 5.45 21.62 27.75
CA GLN A 75 6.50 22.60 27.44
C GLN A 75 6.67 23.69 28.52
N THR A 76 5.76 23.79 29.47
CA THR A 76 5.83 24.71 30.62
C THR A 76 6.17 24.01 31.94
N GLY A 77 6.47 22.71 31.91
CA GLY A 77 6.74 21.87 33.09
C GLY A 77 5.63 20.87 33.38
N LEU A 78 5.79 20.17 34.51
CA LEU A 78 4.82 19.22 35.05
C LEU A 78 3.55 19.95 35.51
N LYS A 79 2.38 19.50 35.06
CA LYS A 79 1.08 20.08 35.43
C LYS A 79 0.06 19.01 35.78
N THR A 80 -0.74 19.27 36.80
CA THR A 80 -2.01 18.55 37.02
C THR A 80 -3.11 19.35 36.35
N LEU A 81 -3.74 18.76 35.34
CA LEU A 81 -4.85 19.35 34.61
C LEU A 81 -6.16 18.82 35.16
N SER A 82 -7.17 19.68 35.18
CA SER A 82 -8.55 19.34 35.55
C SER A 82 -9.48 19.76 34.41
N THR A 83 -10.41 18.89 34.03
CA THR A 83 -11.49 19.27 33.09
C THR A 83 -12.51 20.18 33.76
N ALA A 84 -13.35 20.86 32.97
CA ALA A 84 -14.64 21.30 33.51
C ALA A 84 -15.46 20.08 33.97
N PRO A 85 -16.28 20.18 35.04
CA PRO A 85 -17.17 19.09 35.44
C PRO A 85 -18.10 18.70 34.29
N SER A 86 -18.28 17.41 34.01
CA SER A 86 -19.15 16.88 32.94
C SER A 86 -20.04 15.76 33.44
N THR A 87 -20.89 15.18 32.58
CA THR A 87 -21.65 13.98 32.96
C THR A 87 -20.69 12.80 33.21
N PRO A 88 -21.08 11.80 34.02
CA PRO A 88 -20.27 10.62 34.27
C PRO A 88 -19.82 9.89 33.00
N GLU A 89 -20.71 9.73 32.01
CA GLU A 89 -20.41 9.07 30.74
C GLU A 89 -19.34 9.84 29.97
N ARG A 90 -19.44 11.17 29.96
CA ARG A 90 -18.48 12.04 29.30
C ARG A 90 -17.12 12.02 30.00
N ALA A 91 -17.12 12.06 31.33
CA ALA A 91 -15.90 12.02 32.11
C ALA A 91 -15.18 10.66 31.96
N ALA A 92 -15.95 9.56 31.90
CA ALA A 92 -15.42 8.22 31.62
C ALA A 92 -14.76 8.16 30.23
N ALA A 93 -15.41 8.67 29.18
CA ALA A 93 -14.84 8.70 27.83
C ALA A 93 -13.55 9.53 27.77
N ILE A 94 -13.49 10.68 28.46
CA ILE A 94 -12.27 11.49 28.54
C ILE A 94 -11.15 10.73 29.28
N LYS A 95 -11.48 10.13 30.42
CA LYS A 95 -10.55 9.33 31.23
C LYS A 95 -9.97 8.17 30.41
N ASP A 96 -10.78 7.47 29.64
CA ASP A 96 -10.34 6.30 28.88
C ASP A 96 -9.44 6.65 27.68
N GLY A 97 -9.52 7.89 27.17
CA GLY A 97 -8.61 8.41 26.15
C GLY A 97 -7.23 8.87 26.69
N LEU A 98 -7.10 9.05 28.00
CA LEU A 98 -5.89 9.55 28.66
C LEU A 98 -5.01 8.40 29.17
N VAL A 99 -4.24 7.81 28.27
CA VAL A 99 -3.32 6.70 28.59
C VAL A 99 -1.91 7.22 28.87
N PRO A 100 -1.28 6.88 30.00
CA PRO A 100 0.13 7.21 30.27
C PRO A 100 1.06 6.85 29.11
N GLY A 101 1.97 7.77 28.78
CA GLY A 101 2.86 7.68 27.64
C GLY A 101 2.32 8.30 26.35
N ASN A 102 1.01 8.49 26.21
CA ASN A 102 0.48 9.15 25.02
C ASN A 102 0.81 10.64 25.03
N LEU A 103 1.21 11.15 23.86
CA LEU A 103 1.31 12.59 23.60
C LEU A 103 -0.08 13.08 23.19
N VAL A 104 -0.62 14.03 23.95
CA VAL A 104 -1.97 14.57 23.73
C VAL A 104 -1.95 16.07 23.57
N ASP A 105 -2.97 16.62 22.90
CA ASP A 105 -3.29 18.05 22.92
C ASP A 105 -4.65 18.35 23.54
N TRP A 106 -4.82 19.59 24.00
CA TRP A 106 -6.07 20.11 24.54
C TRP A 106 -6.17 21.63 24.37
N LEU A 107 -7.40 22.14 24.51
CA LEU A 107 -7.65 23.57 24.67
C LEU A 107 -7.64 23.94 26.15
N ALA A 108 -6.81 24.91 26.52
CA ALA A 108 -6.75 25.46 27.86
C ALA A 108 -7.72 26.64 28.00
N SER A 109 -8.43 26.72 29.12
CA SER A 109 -9.24 27.88 29.49
C SER A 109 -8.35 29.01 30.04
N PRO A 110 -8.83 30.26 30.05
CA PRO A 110 -8.14 31.36 30.73
C PRO A 110 -7.89 31.10 32.22
N ALA A 111 -8.71 30.28 32.86
CA ALA A 111 -8.56 29.86 34.26
C ALA A 111 -7.57 28.68 34.44
N GLY A 112 -6.95 28.19 33.35
CA GLY A 112 -5.97 27.10 33.38
C GLY A 112 -6.55 25.69 33.43
N THR A 113 -7.88 25.53 33.26
CA THR A 113 -8.56 24.23 33.16
C THR A 113 -8.66 23.74 31.72
N VAL A 114 -8.95 22.45 31.51
CA VAL A 114 -9.17 21.89 30.17
C VAL A 114 -10.61 22.18 29.74
N ILE A 115 -10.74 22.76 28.54
CA ILE A 115 -12.05 23.00 27.92
C ILE A 115 -12.61 21.65 27.48
N VAL A 116 -13.85 21.35 27.92
CA VAL A 116 -14.62 20.19 27.48
C VAL A 116 -15.63 20.68 26.45
N PRO A 117 -15.49 20.33 25.16
CA PRO A 117 -16.43 20.76 24.14
C PRO A 117 -17.85 20.23 24.39
N GLU A 118 -18.85 21.11 24.21
CA GLU A 118 -20.27 20.77 24.34
C GLU A 118 -20.80 19.96 23.16
N ASP A 119 -20.16 20.07 21.99
CA ASP A 119 -20.50 19.34 20.76
C ASP A 119 -20.10 17.84 20.79
N GLY A 120 -19.51 17.38 21.89
CA GLY A 120 -19.05 16.01 22.08
C GLY A 120 -17.66 15.72 21.50
N SER A 121 -17.01 16.65 20.80
CA SER A 121 -15.66 16.47 20.27
C SER A 121 -14.63 16.24 21.40
N PRO A 122 -13.57 15.43 21.20
CA PRO A 122 -12.68 15.04 22.29
C PRO A 122 -12.05 16.24 23.03
N ALA A 123 -12.08 16.22 24.36
CA ALA A 123 -11.39 17.23 25.18
C ALA A 123 -9.85 17.13 25.00
N PHE A 124 -9.35 15.90 24.82
CA PHE A 124 -7.98 15.61 24.47
C PHE A 124 -7.92 14.86 23.14
N ASN A 125 -6.98 15.22 22.27
CA ASN A 125 -6.66 14.44 21.07
C ASN A 125 -5.34 13.71 21.27
N VAL A 126 -5.27 12.44 20.89
CA VAL A 126 -4.00 11.69 20.87
C VAL A 126 -3.25 12.02 19.59
N ILE A 127 -2.05 12.57 19.75
CA ILE A 127 -1.11 12.88 18.66
C ILE A 127 -0.24 11.66 18.36
N LEU A 128 0.42 11.11 19.39
CA LEU A 128 1.24 9.90 19.30
C LEU A 128 0.91 8.95 20.46
N SER A 129 0.75 7.67 20.14
CA SER A 129 0.30 6.64 21.09
C SER A 129 1.45 5.75 21.55
N LYS A 130 2.21 6.13 22.59
CA LYS A 130 3.21 5.24 23.19
C LYS A 130 2.56 4.16 24.05
N GLY A 131 1.63 4.54 24.92
CA GLY A 131 0.97 3.66 25.88
C GLY A 131 1.94 2.70 26.57
N SER A 132 1.61 1.42 26.56
CA SER A 132 2.49 0.31 26.98
C SER A 132 3.28 -0.32 25.81
N SER A 133 3.19 0.23 24.60
CA SER A 133 3.85 -0.34 23.42
C SER A 133 5.36 -0.32 23.59
N SER A 134 5.99 -1.46 23.34
CA SER A 134 7.46 -1.57 23.27
C SER A 134 8.03 -1.10 21.93
N ALA A 135 7.19 -0.93 20.91
CA ALA A 135 7.61 -0.51 19.59
C ALA A 135 8.07 0.96 19.59
N ALA A 136 9.07 1.27 18.76
CA ALA A 136 9.47 2.64 18.49
C ALA A 136 8.39 3.34 17.64
N GLN A 137 8.17 4.63 17.88
CA GLN A 137 7.31 5.47 17.05
C GLN A 137 8.17 6.45 16.25
N PHE A 138 7.78 6.67 15.00
CA PHE A 138 8.48 7.55 14.09
C PHE A 138 7.52 8.57 13.50
N ASN A 139 7.97 9.82 13.42
CA ASN A 139 7.22 10.93 12.83
C ASN A 139 8.23 11.98 12.36
N LEU A 140 7.98 12.59 11.20
CA LEU A 140 8.84 13.65 10.67
C LEU A 140 8.26 15.01 11.02
N GLN A 141 9.08 16.06 10.93
CA GLN A 141 8.69 17.40 11.35
C GLN A 141 7.50 17.93 10.53
N LYS A 142 7.60 17.90 9.20
CA LYS A 142 6.68 18.64 8.30
C LYS A 142 5.37 17.90 8.00
N TYR A 143 5.33 16.58 8.20
CA TYR A 143 4.24 15.71 7.76
C TYR A 143 3.91 14.65 8.82
N GLY A 144 2.68 14.13 8.78
CA GLY A 144 2.20 13.11 9.71
C GLY A 144 1.48 13.72 10.92
N ALA A 145 1.71 13.13 12.09
CA ALA A 145 1.06 13.55 13.33
C ALA A 145 1.52 14.95 13.77
N ALA A 146 0.59 15.78 14.21
CA ALA A 146 0.85 17.13 14.70
C ALA A 146 -0.21 17.52 15.74
N VAL A 147 0.03 18.60 16.48
CA VAL A 147 -0.98 19.19 17.35
C VAL A 147 -2.19 19.60 16.51
N THR A 148 -3.38 19.30 17.03
CA THR A 148 -4.63 19.52 16.32
C THR A 148 -4.85 21.01 16.05
N ARG A 149 -5.38 21.33 14.87
CA ARG A 149 -5.75 22.69 14.43
C ARG A 149 -6.60 23.42 15.48
N ASN A 150 -6.37 24.73 15.63
CA ASN A 150 -7.21 25.62 16.44
C ASN A 150 -7.44 26.96 15.73
N ASP A 151 -8.67 27.49 15.82
CA ASP A 151 -9.06 28.80 15.26
C ASP A 151 -8.59 29.03 13.81
N GLY A 152 -8.67 27.98 13.00
CA GLY A 152 -8.28 28.03 11.58
C GLY A 152 -6.78 27.88 11.30
N ALA A 153 -5.93 27.82 12.33
CA ALA A 153 -4.49 27.67 12.19
C ALA A 153 -4.04 26.21 12.43
N PRO A 154 -3.19 25.64 11.57
CA PRO A 154 -2.54 24.36 11.83
C PRO A 154 -1.76 24.40 13.14
N GLY A 155 -1.83 23.34 13.94
CA GLY A 155 -1.12 23.27 15.21
C GLY A 155 0.37 22.97 15.04
N PRO A 156 1.16 23.12 16.13
CA PRO A 156 2.57 22.84 16.13
C PRO A 156 2.94 21.44 15.65
N MET A 157 4.09 21.35 14.99
CA MET A 157 4.63 20.09 14.50
C MET A 157 5.13 19.19 15.65
N VAL A 158 5.21 17.90 15.36
CA VAL A 158 5.82 16.89 16.24
C VAL A 158 6.79 16.05 15.41
N ALA A 159 7.92 15.66 15.99
CA ALA A 159 8.80 14.63 15.41
C ALA A 159 9.06 13.53 16.43
N ALA A 160 9.35 12.33 15.95
CA ALA A 160 9.63 11.17 16.78
C ALA A 160 10.61 10.22 16.09
N GLY A 161 11.50 9.61 16.87
CA GLY A 161 12.42 8.59 16.37
C GLY A 161 13.56 8.30 17.34
N TRP A 162 14.56 7.58 16.85
CA TRP A 162 15.78 7.30 17.60
C TRP A 162 16.76 8.47 17.52
N VAL A 163 17.41 8.79 18.63
CA VAL A 163 18.34 9.92 18.77
C VAL A 163 19.74 9.50 18.34
N TYR A 164 20.21 10.00 17.20
CA TYR A 164 21.52 9.67 16.63
C TYR A 164 22.59 10.73 16.83
N GLY A 165 22.19 11.95 17.16
CA GLY A 165 23.10 13.06 17.33
C GLY A 165 22.49 14.20 18.12
N LYS A 166 23.35 14.96 18.79
CA LYS A 166 23.00 16.26 19.36
C LYS A 166 24.23 17.14 19.45
N THR A 167 24.04 18.44 19.32
CA THR A 167 25.06 19.48 19.56
C THR A 167 24.67 20.31 20.78
N GLY A 168 25.19 21.54 20.92
CA GLY A 168 24.67 22.47 21.94
C GLY A 168 23.27 23.02 21.62
N SER A 169 22.85 22.98 20.35
CA SER A 169 21.60 23.62 19.89
C SER A 169 20.84 22.83 18.82
N THR A 170 21.24 21.60 18.52
CA THR A 170 20.55 20.74 17.55
C THR A 170 20.39 19.32 18.05
N ILE A 171 19.35 18.63 17.59
CA ILE A 171 19.10 17.20 17.84
C ILE A 171 18.77 16.49 16.52
N THR A 172 19.31 15.29 16.33
CA THR A 172 19.10 14.46 15.14
C THR A 172 18.30 13.22 15.53
N VAL A 173 17.15 13.02 14.88
CA VAL A 173 16.31 11.82 15.07
C VAL A 173 15.98 11.14 13.76
N GLY A 174 15.80 9.83 13.80
CA GLY A 174 15.40 9.05 12.62
C GLY A 174 15.12 7.59 12.89
N ASP A 175 14.88 6.84 11.82
CA ASP A 175 14.60 5.39 11.86
C ASP A 175 15.86 4.52 11.86
N GLY A 176 17.05 5.10 11.72
CA GLY A 176 18.31 4.38 11.67
C GLY A 176 18.63 3.66 10.38
N THR A 177 17.73 3.68 9.39
CA THR A 177 17.97 3.06 8.10
C THR A 177 19.07 3.80 7.38
N THR A 178 20.12 3.07 7.02
CA THR A 178 21.30 3.62 6.35
C THR A 178 21.66 2.77 5.16
N VAL A 179 21.82 3.40 3.99
CA VAL A 179 22.19 2.71 2.75
C VAL A 179 23.59 3.14 2.33
N THR A 180 24.51 2.17 2.23
CA THR A 180 25.94 2.42 2.01
C THR A 180 26.42 2.02 0.62
N ALA A 181 25.68 1.18 -0.10
CA ALA A 181 25.98 0.73 -1.45
C ALA A 181 24.69 0.53 -2.27
N ASP A 182 24.80 0.47 -3.61
CA ASP A 182 23.66 -0.05 -4.40
C ASP A 182 23.60 -1.57 -4.35
N GLN A 183 22.57 -2.12 -5.01
CA GLN A 183 22.35 -3.55 -5.07
C GLN A 183 23.47 -4.34 -5.77
N ALA A 184 24.30 -3.68 -6.59
CA ALA A 184 25.50 -4.27 -7.20
C ALA A 184 26.75 -4.19 -6.29
N GLY A 185 26.62 -3.69 -5.06
CA GLY A 185 27.70 -3.65 -4.06
C GLY A 185 28.67 -2.47 -4.21
N ARG A 186 28.42 -1.54 -5.13
CA ARG A 186 29.27 -0.35 -5.29
C ARG A 186 28.90 0.68 -4.21
N ALA A 187 29.88 1.24 -3.51
CA ALA A 187 29.64 2.16 -2.41
C ALA A 187 29.09 3.52 -2.87
N TYR A 188 28.22 4.13 -2.07
CA TYR A 188 27.90 5.55 -2.18
C TYR A 188 29.03 6.39 -1.59
N ALA A 189 29.23 7.60 -2.12
CA ALA A 189 30.24 8.53 -1.61
C ALA A 189 30.01 8.90 -0.13
N LYS A 190 28.74 8.92 0.30
CA LYS A 190 28.31 9.06 1.69
C LYS A 190 27.14 8.11 1.94
N PRO A 191 27.01 7.53 3.15
CA PRO A 191 25.83 6.79 3.52
C PRO A 191 24.56 7.64 3.38
N ILE A 192 23.51 7.05 2.83
CA ILE A 192 22.20 7.70 2.66
C ILE A 192 21.35 7.38 3.89
N LYS A 193 20.87 8.40 4.58
CA LYS A 193 19.96 8.29 5.74
C LYS A 193 18.64 8.99 5.39
N ARG A 194 17.69 8.25 4.81
CA ARG A 194 16.50 8.86 4.16
C ARG A 194 15.49 9.41 5.15
N TYR A 195 15.31 8.73 6.27
CA TYR A 195 14.31 9.05 7.29
C TYR A 195 14.97 9.56 8.57
N GLU A 196 15.94 10.47 8.41
CA GLU A 196 16.65 11.15 9.48
C GLU A 196 16.65 12.66 9.25
N GLU A 197 16.31 13.41 10.29
CA GLU A 197 16.25 14.88 10.25
C GLU A 197 16.97 15.47 11.47
N THR A 198 17.55 16.66 11.29
CA THR A 198 18.23 17.40 12.34
C THR A 198 17.51 18.71 12.58
N TYR A 199 17.14 18.96 13.83
CA TYR A 199 16.32 20.10 14.21
C TYR A 199 17.07 21.05 15.13
N THR A 200 16.75 22.34 15.03
CA THR A 200 17.21 23.36 15.98
C THR A 200 16.41 23.26 17.27
N VAL A 201 17.09 23.33 18.41
CA VAL A 201 16.48 23.26 19.75
C VAL A 201 16.50 24.66 20.37
N ALA A 202 15.37 25.09 20.92
CA ALA A 202 15.29 26.35 21.65
C ALA A 202 16.16 26.30 22.91
N SER A 203 16.78 27.43 23.28
CA SER A 203 17.67 27.49 24.45
C SER A 203 16.98 27.18 25.77
N ASP A 204 15.68 27.37 25.82
CA ASP A 204 14.79 27.16 26.96
C ASP A 204 13.89 25.92 26.80
N ALA A 205 14.19 25.05 25.82
CA ALA A 205 13.43 23.83 25.58
C ALA A 205 13.34 22.96 26.85
N ARG A 206 12.14 22.49 27.17
CA ARG A 206 11.92 21.58 28.30
C ARG A 206 12.27 20.15 27.93
N VAL A 207 13.00 19.47 28.80
CA VAL A 207 13.43 18.10 28.57
C VAL A 207 12.94 17.23 29.72
N PHE A 208 12.38 16.08 29.40
CA PHE A 208 11.87 15.11 30.37
C PHE A 208 12.50 13.74 30.13
N ASN A 209 12.90 13.11 31.23
CA ASN A 209 13.20 11.68 31.28
C ASN A 209 11.89 10.95 31.57
N VAL A 210 11.36 10.21 30.59
CA VAL A 210 10.10 9.51 30.71
C VAL A 210 10.36 8.04 31.01
N ASN A 211 10.04 7.62 32.24
CA ASN A 211 10.18 6.23 32.64
C ASN A 211 8.98 5.42 32.12
N THR A 212 9.19 4.57 31.11
CA THR A 212 8.13 3.77 30.50
C THR A 212 7.76 2.51 31.28
N GLU A 213 8.57 2.11 32.27
CA GLU A 213 8.22 1.04 33.21
C GLU A 213 7.27 1.55 34.31
N ASP A 214 7.42 2.82 34.69
CA ASP A 214 6.57 3.51 35.65
C ASP A 214 6.54 5.01 35.35
N TYR A 215 5.52 5.44 34.61
CA TYR A 215 5.39 6.83 34.16
C TYR A 215 5.36 7.82 35.32
N ALA A 216 4.89 7.44 36.52
CA ALA A 216 4.89 8.29 37.70
C ALA A 216 6.31 8.66 38.17
N LYS A 217 7.33 7.88 37.79
CA LYS A 217 8.76 8.17 38.05
C LYS A 217 9.41 9.07 36.98
N SER A 218 8.65 9.56 36.01
CA SER A 218 9.17 10.51 35.01
C SER A 218 9.53 11.85 35.66
N GLU A 219 10.60 12.50 35.18
CA GLU A 219 11.15 13.70 35.82
C GLU A 219 11.69 14.72 34.81
N THR A 220 11.89 15.96 35.28
CA THR A 220 12.58 17.00 34.49
C THR A 220 14.04 16.58 34.30
N SER A 221 14.57 16.80 33.10
CA SER A 221 15.95 16.49 32.73
C SER A 221 16.60 17.69 32.01
N THR A 222 17.79 17.48 31.48
CA THR A 222 18.53 18.49 30.71
C THR A 222 18.81 17.98 29.31
N PHE A 223 18.96 18.89 28.35
CA PHE A 223 19.35 18.54 26.98
C PHE A 223 20.70 17.81 26.92
N GLY A 224 21.60 18.15 27.84
CA GLY A 224 22.89 17.47 28.03
C GLY A 224 22.76 15.99 28.39
N ALA A 225 21.73 15.62 29.16
CA ALA A 225 21.52 14.28 29.70
C ALA A 225 20.86 13.29 28.73
N ILE A 226 20.29 13.75 27.61
CA ILE A 226 19.65 12.87 26.62
C ILE A 226 20.70 11.90 26.04
N PRO A 227 20.51 10.57 26.18
CA PRO A 227 21.42 9.60 25.57
C PRO A 227 21.39 9.68 24.03
N VAL A 228 22.49 9.26 23.40
CA VAL A 228 22.59 9.19 21.93
C VAL A 228 22.99 7.78 21.54
N THR A 229 22.26 7.19 20.58
CA THR A 229 22.62 5.92 19.97
C THR A 229 23.38 6.20 18.67
N ALA A 230 24.64 6.59 18.76
CA ALA A 230 25.42 7.03 17.60
C ALA A 230 25.79 5.89 16.63
N ASP A 231 25.74 4.63 17.09
CA ASP A 231 26.00 3.47 16.24
C ASP A 231 24.73 3.05 15.49
N TYR A 232 24.80 3.14 14.16
CA TYR A 232 23.71 2.79 13.26
C TYR A 232 23.59 1.29 13.01
N HIS A 233 24.60 0.49 13.36
CA HIS A 233 24.59 -0.94 13.11
C HIS A 233 23.32 -1.57 13.67
N TYR A 234 22.59 -2.35 12.85
CA TYR A 234 21.29 -2.92 13.24
C TYR A 234 21.38 -3.84 14.46
N GLY A 235 22.54 -4.48 14.69
CA GLY A 235 22.82 -5.26 15.89
C GLY A 235 22.85 -4.43 17.19
N THR A 236 22.98 -3.11 17.11
CA THR A 236 22.81 -2.21 18.26
C THR A 236 21.32 -2.03 18.51
N THR A 237 20.77 -2.91 19.37
CA THR A 237 19.31 -3.00 19.58
C THR A 237 18.77 -2.03 20.61
N SER A 238 19.58 -1.57 21.57
CA SER A 238 19.13 -0.58 22.56
C SER A 238 19.26 0.82 21.95
N ARG A 239 18.13 1.43 21.61
CA ARG A 239 18.07 2.70 20.86
C ARG A 239 17.29 3.75 21.63
N GLN A 240 17.93 4.87 21.91
CA GLN A 240 17.30 5.97 22.63
C GLN A 240 16.21 6.60 21.75
N ALA A 241 14.96 6.55 22.18
CA ALA A 241 13.84 7.17 21.47
C ALA A 241 13.44 8.49 22.14
N ALA A 242 12.92 9.44 21.35
CA ALA A 242 12.36 10.68 21.86
C ALA A 242 11.20 11.21 21.01
N TYR A 243 10.30 11.97 21.65
CA TYR A 243 9.33 12.85 21.00
C TYR A 243 9.76 14.29 21.12
N LEU A 244 9.58 15.06 20.06
CA LEU A 244 9.98 16.45 19.92
C LEU A 244 8.75 17.28 19.55
N LEU A 245 8.45 18.31 20.34
CA LEU A 245 7.42 19.30 20.04
C LEU A 245 8.07 20.58 19.54
N PHE A 246 7.52 21.16 18.47
CA PHE A 246 7.98 22.42 17.91
C PHE A 246 7.17 23.62 18.44
N ASP A 247 7.72 24.82 18.32
CA ASP A 247 7.04 26.10 18.65
C ASP A 247 6.01 26.54 17.59
N ASP A 248 6.08 25.98 16.39
CA ASP A 248 5.31 26.43 15.23
C ASP A 248 4.86 25.25 14.35
N ASN A 249 4.03 25.56 13.36
CA ASN A 249 3.43 24.60 12.44
C ASN A 249 4.22 24.43 11.13
N TYR A 250 3.72 23.55 10.26
CA TYR A 250 4.39 23.14 9.02
C TYR A 250 4.64 24.28 8.02
N LEU A 251 3.91 25.40 8.09
CA LEU A 251 4.14 26.55 7.20
C LEU A 251 5.48 27.23 7.50
N ASN A 252 6.03 26.99 8.70
CA ASN A 252 7.20 27.65 9.24
C ASN A 252 8.31 26.65 9.62
N ALA A 253 8.25 25.44 9.05
CA ALA A 253 9.11 24.31 9.40
C ALA A 253 10.61 24.66 9.41
N ASP A 254 11.10 25.40 8.41
CA ASP A 254 12.52 25.73 8.26
C ASP A 254 13.10 26.61 9.37
N ARG A 255 12.24 27.32 10.13
CA ARG A 255 12.65 28.20 11.24
C ARG A 255 12.14 27.77 12.61
N ALA A 256 11.21 26.81 12.64
CA ALA A 256 10.63 26.28 13.86
C ALA A 256 11.71 25.62 14.74
N LYS A 257 11.55 25.72 16.04
CA LYS A 257 12.48 25.17 17.04
C LYS A 257 11.78 24.17 17.93
N VAL A 258 12.52 23.16 18.34
CA VAL A 258 12.05 22.20 19.35
C VAL A 258 12.00 22.90 20.72
N VAL A 259 10.83 22.87 21.36
CA VAL A 259 10.54 23.51 22.66
C VAL A 259 10.23 22.53 23.78
N ALA A 260 9.89 21.27 23.46
CA ALA A 260 9.80 20.21 24.43
C ALA A 260 10.33 18.88 23.87
N ILE A 261 11.01 18.12 24.73
CA ILE A 261 11.60 16.82 24.42
C ILE A 261 11.24 15.82 25.51
N TRP A 262 10.66 14.69 25.12
CA TRP A 262 10.42 13.55 25.99
C TRP A 262 11.26 12.39 25.50
N TYR A 263 12.33 12.03 26.22
CA TYR A 263 13.13 10.85 25.90
C TYR A 263 12.79 9.70 26.85
N PHE A 264 12.72 8.48 26.31
CA PHE A 264 12.16 7.34 27.03
C PHE A 264 13.25 6.47 27.68
N THR A 265 13.02 6.08 28.93
CA THR A 265 13.86 5.11 29.66
C THR A 265 13.00 3.95 30.19
N PRO A 266 13.47 2.68 30.10
CA PRO A 266 14.66 2.26 29.36
C PRO A 266 14.55 2.55 27.84
N PRO A 267 15.68 2.59 27.11
CA PRO A 267 15.67 2.80 25.67
C PRO A 267 14.82 1.75 24.94
N SER A 268 14.23 2.14 23.81
CA SER A 268 13.50 1.20 22.93
C SER A 268 14.42 0.09 22.44
N LYS A 269 13.86 -1.09 22.21
CA LYS A 269 14.60 -2.24 21.66
C LYS A 269 14.21 -2.46 20.20
N SER A 270 15.16 -2.30 19.27
CA SER A 270 14.97 -2.71 17.87
C SER A 270 15.00 -4.23 17.74
N ASP A 271 14.59 -4.74 16.58
CA ASP A 271 14.49 -6.19 16.33
C ASP A 271 15.84 -6.86 16.05
N GLY A 272 16.92 -6.08 15.91
CA GLY A 272 18.26 -6.58 15.65
C GLY A 272 18.44 -7.16 14.26
N LYS A 273 17.57 -6.84 13.29
CA LYS A 273 17.63 -7.37 11.93
C LYS A 273 18.05 -6.30 10.91
N PRO A 274 18.77 -6.69 9.85
CA PRO A 274 19.11 -5.78 8.76
C PRO A 274 17.85 -5.34 8.00
N THR A 275 17.83 -4.07 7.59
CA THR A 275 16.86 -3.51 6.65
C THR A 275 17.48 -3.37 5.26
N TRP A 276 16.67 -3.51 4.22
CA TRP A 276 17.10 -3.50 2.82
C TRP A 276 16.13 -2.66 2.00
N ASP A 277 16.61 -2.06 0.90
CA ASP A 277 15.69 -1.39 -0.03
C ASP A 277 14.84 -2.40 -0.82
N VAL A 278 15.31 -3.63 -0.98
CA VAL A 278 14.56 -4.72 -1.60
C VAL A 278 13.76 -5.50 -0.55
N PRO A 279 12.69 -6.20 -0.94
CA PRO A 279 11.94 -7.08 -0.05
C PRO A 279 12.85 -8.07 0.69
N THR A 280 12.45 -8.43 1.91
CA THR A 280 13.15 -9.46 2.69
C THR A 280 13.18 -10.77 1.92
N GLN A 281 14.29 -11.51 2.04
CA GLN A 281 14.52 -12.75 1.30
C GLN A 281 14.51 -12.60 -0.23
N SER A 282 14.64 -11.37 -0.76
CA SER A 282 14.82 -11.16 -2.19
C SER A 282 16.06 -11.90 -2.71
N PRO A 283 16.00 -12.55 -3.90
CA PRO A 283 17.17 -13.17 -4.52
C PRO A 283 18.34 -12.22 -4.73
N MET A 284 18.09 -10.90 -4.80
CA MET A 284 19.13 -9.87 -4.90
C MET A 284 20.01 -9.77 -3.65
N LEU A 285 19.65 -10.44 -2.55
CA LEU A 285 20.43 -10.55 -1.33
C LEU A 285 21.33 -11.80 -1.31
N GLY A 286 21.23 -12.68 -2.32
CA GLY A 286 21.91 -13.99 -2.34
C GLY A 286 23.44 -13.89 -2.37
N ASP A 287 23.98 -12.80 -2.88
CA ASP A 287 25.43 -12.53 -2.95
C ASP A 287 25.96 -11.71 -1.76
N LYS A 288 25.09 -11.32 -0.80
CA LYS A 288 25.48 -10.44 0.32
C LYS A 288 26.17 -11.17 1.47
N GLY A 289 26.29 -12.50 1.39
CA GLY A 289 27.01 -13.32 2.36
C GLY A 289 26.20 -13.65 3.61
N ILE A 290 26.92 -13.89 4.71
CA ILE A 290 26.37 -14.29 6.01
C ILE A 290 26.30 -13.06 6.93
N ASP A 291 25.15 -12.89 7.56
CA ASP A 291 24.94 -11.89 8.60
C ASP A 291 25.76 -12.23 9.85
N PRO A 292 26.65 -11.34 10.32
CA PRO A 292 27.46 -11.58 11.50
C PRO A 292 26.66 -11.61 12.80
N VAL A 293 25.43 -11.08 12.83
CA VAL A 293 24.59 -11.04 14.05
C VAL A 293 23.81 -12.35 14.23
N SER A 294 23.10 -12.81 13.21
CA SER A 294 22.30 -14.05 13.27
C SER A 294 23.04 -15.31 12.84
N GLY A 295 24.16 -15.19 12.11
CA GLY A 295 24.87 -16.30 11.49
C GLY A 295 24.15 -16.90 10.27
N LEU A 296 23.08 -16.28 9.79
CA LEU A 296 22.30 -16.73 8.64
C LEU A 296 22.74 -16.01 7.36
N PRO A 297 22.60 -16.63 6.17
CA PRO A 297 22.66 -15.89 4.92
C PRO A 297 21.68 -14.72 4.91
N TYR A 298 22.07 -13.54 4.41
CA TYR A 298 21.18 -12.37 4.39
C TYR A 298 19.86 -12.64 3.66
N VAL A 299 19.90 -13.39 2.55
CA VAL A 299 18.71 -13.85 1.81
C VAL A 299 17.79 -14.77 2.62
N ALA A 300 18.27 -15.39 3.70
CA ALA A 300 17.45 -16.24 4.57
C ALA A 300 16.77 -15.46 5.70
N ILE A 301 17.18 -14.22 5.96
CA ILE A 301 16.63 -13.42 7.07
C ILE A 301 15.27 -12.87 6.65
N ASN A 302 14.26 -13.18 7.46
CA ASN A 302 12.95 -12.55 7.37
C ASN A 302 12.86 -11.39 8.37
N ALA A 303 12.81 -10.16 7.86
CA ALA A 303 12.66 -8.98 8.69
C ALA A 303 11.30 -8.98 9.42
N THR A 304 11.27 -8.33 10.59
CA THR A 304 10.10 -8.33 11.46
C THR A 304 8.95 -7.57 10.82
N SER A 305 7.70 -7.99 11.09
CA SER A 305 6.51 -7.27 10.61
C SER A 305 6.55 -5.81 11.05
N VAL A 306 6.13 -4.92 10.16
CA VAL A 306 6.01 -3.47 10.39
C VAL A 306 5.16 -3.10 11.60
N SER A 307 4.20 -3.94 11.98
CA SER A 307 3.40 -3.77 13.20
C SER A 307 4.25 -3.69 14.47
N SER A 308 5.40 -4.38 14.48
CA SER A 308 6.36 -4.39 15.60
C SER A 308 7.63 -3.61 15.30
N ALA A 309 7.99 -3.45 14.02
CA ALA A 309 9.18 -2.76 13.56
C ALA A 309 8.85 -1.87 12.34
N PRO A 310 8.24 -0.69 12.51
CA PRO A 310 7.73 0.13 11.40
C PRO A 310 8.80 0.69 10.45
N TYR A 311 10.08 0.46 10.73
CA TYR A 311 11.22 0.76 9.86
C TYR A 311 11.69 -0.41 9.01
N SER A 312 11.20 -1.64 9.28
CA SER A 312 11.78 -2.88 8.74
C SER A 312 11.56 -3.08 7.25
N ARG A 313 10.60 -2.35 6.66
CA ARG A 313 10.21 -2.43 5.25
C ARG A 313 10.50 -1.18 4.44
N SER A 314 11.21 -0.21 5.00
CA SER A 314 11.40 1.07 4.30
C SER A 314 12.14 0.88 2.96
N THR A 315 11.75 1.67 1.95
CA THR A 315 12.43 1.72 0.66
C THR A 315 12.26 3.09 0.04
N GLU A 316 13.19 3.47 -0.82
CA GLU A 316 13.10 4.75 -1.52
C GLU A 316 11.97 4.77 -2.55
N PRO A 317 11.35 5.93 -2.76
CA PRO A 317 10.35 6.11 -3.81
C PRO A 317 11.04 6.16 -5.18
N PHE A 318 10.24 5.98 -6.23
CA PHE A 318 10.74 6.14 -7.59
C PHE A 318 9.65 6.56 -8.57
N GLU A 319 10.08 7.27 -9.60
CA GLU A 319 9.24 7.67 -10.72
C GLU A 319 9.06 6.47 -11.69
N MET A 320 7.81 6.06 -11.92
CA MET A 320 7.48 4.99 -12.86
C MET A 320 7.22 5.54 -14.26
N VAL A 321 6.37 6.56 -14.35
CA VAL A 321 6.11 7.32 -15.58
C VAL A 321 6.42 8.77 -15.30
N LYS A 322 7.28 9.35 -16.14
CA LYS A 322 7.84 10.69 -15.93
C LYS A 322 6.76 11.72 -15.62
N ASN A 323 6.93 12.48 -14.53
CA ASN A 323 6.03 13.54 -14.09
C ASN A 323 4.57 13.12 -13.79
N THR A 324 4.21 11.84 -13.87
CA THR A 324 2.81 11.41 -13.86
C THR A 324 2.53 10.27 -12.88
N MET A 325 3.36 9.23 -12.79
CA MET A 325 3.12 8.09 -11.90
C MET A 325 4.35 7.77 -11.06
N TYR A 326 4.16 7.68 -9.76
CA TYR A 326 5.21 7.47 -8.77
C TYR A 326 4.87 6.29 -7.86
N TYR A 327 5.89 5.52 -7.52
CA TYR A 327 5.84 4.57 -6.41
C TYR A 327 6.30 5.27 -5.13
N VAL A 328 5.47 5.24 -4.09
CA VAL A 328 5.72 5.88 -2.79
C VAL A 328 5.49 4.95 -1.59
N GLY A 329 5.25 3.66 -1.86
CA GLY A 329 5.07 2.62 -0.85
C GLY A 329 6.37 2.17 -0.18
N ASP A 330 6.32 1.00 0.44
CA ASP A 330 7.44 0.35 1.11
C ASP A 330 7.78 -1.01 0.48
N ASN A 331 8.89 -1.63 0.86
CA ASN A 331 9.32 -2.90 0.26
C ASN A 331 8.46 -4.12 0.61
N GLU A 332 7.27 -3.96 1.23
CA GLU A 332 6.26 -4.99 1.45
C GLU A 332 4.92 -4.60 0.78
N VAL A 333 4.39 -3.41 1.02
CA VAL A 333 3.15 -2.87 0.45
C VAL A 333 3.44 -1.70 -0.48
N ALA A 334 2.96 -1.83 -1.71
CA ALA A 334 3.02 -0.77 -2.69
C ALA A 334 1.95 0.30 -2.43
N SER A 335 2.32 1.54 -2.70
CA SER A 335 1.40 2.67 -2.81
C SER A 335 1.86 3.52 -3.97
N TYR A 336 0.91 4.03 -4.74
CA TYR A 336 1.19 4.80 -5.96
C TYR A 336 0.57 6.19 -5.87
N VAL A 337 1.22 7.17 -6.48
CA VAL A 337 0.65 8.51 -6.68
C VAL A 337 0.60 8.82 -8.16
N LEU A 338 -0.57 9.25 -8.61
CA LEU A 338 -0.85 9.69 -9.97
C LEU A 338 -1.08 11.20 -9.94
N LYS A 339 -0.27 11.96 -10.68
CA LYS A 339 -0.49 13.38 -10.95
C LYS A 339 -1.30 13.52 -12.23
N ALA A 340 -2.61 13.67 -12.06
CA ALA A 340 -3.55 13.78 -13.14
C ALA A 340 -3.72 15.25 -13.55
N ASP A 341 -3.43 15.51 -14.83
CA ASP A 341 -3.61 16.77 -15.53
C ASP A 341 -4.81 16.62 -16.46
N MET A 342 -5.86 17.41 -16.22
CA MET A 342 -7.11 17.36 -16.98
C MET A 342 -6.94 17.86 -18.43
N GLY A 343 -5.80 18.49 -18.75
CA GLY A 343 -5.49 19.08 -20.04
C GLY A 343 -6.25 20.38 -20.30
N THR A 344 -6.76 21.02 -19.25
CA THR A 344 -7.47 22.30 -19.32
C THR A 344 -6.51 23.45 -19.00
N ALA A 345 -6.96 24.70 -19.23
CA ALA A 345 -6.19 25.88 -18.83
C ALA A 345 -6.29 26.17 -17.31
N ASP A 346 -7.25 25.56 -16.63
CA ASP A 346 -7.54 25.77 -15.22
C ASP A 346 -7.02 24.57 -14.42
N THR A 347 -5.82 24.68 -13.87
CA THR A 347 -5.17 23.59 -13.11
C THR A 347 -5.84 23.31 -11.77
N SER A 348 -6.96 23.95 -11.42
CA SER A 348 -7.71 23.66 -10.19
C SER A 348 -8.53 22.37 -10.29
N ASP A 349 -8.76 21.85 -11.49
CA ASP A 349 -9.42 20.56 -11.72
C ASP A 349 -8.46 19.35 -11.66
N ASP A 350 -7.14 19.60 -11.81
CA ASP A 350 -6.07 18.61 -11.67
C ASP A 350 -6.17 17.84 -10.34
N LYS A 351 -5.79 16.57 -10.38
CA LYS A 351 -5.87 15.65 -9.24
C LYS A 351 -4.50 15.12 -8.86
N VAL A 352 -4.31 14.94 -7.56
CA VAL A 352 -3.23 14.10 -7.04
C VAL A 352 -3.90 12.91 -6.38
N ILE A 353 -3.89 11.80 -7.09
CA ILE A 353 -4.61 10.58 -6.71
C ILE A 353 -3.62 9.62 -6.07
N LYS A 354 -3.85 9.24 -4.83
CA LYS A 354 -3.06 8.24 -4.11
C LYS A 354 -3.80 6.91 -4.10
N ILE A 355 -3.14 5.84 -4.50
CA ILE A 355 -3.65 4.46 -4.46
C ILE A 355 -3.06 3.76 -3.23
N ASP A 356 -3.95 3.28 -2.37
CA ASP A 356 -3.68 2.71 -1.05
C ASP A 356 -2.85 3.62 -0.12
N ALA A 357 -2.82 3.25 1.16
CA ALA A 357 -2.23 4.03 2.24
C ALA A 357 -1.23 3.26 3.11
N GLY A 358 -0.85 2.03 2.73
CA GLY A 358 0.17 1.28 3.46
C GLY A 358 -0.21 0.97 4.91
N TRP A 359 0.78 0.60 5.72
CA TRP A 359 0.60 0.11 7.08
C TRP A 359 0.43 1.21 8.13
N PRO A 360 -0.34 0.96 9.21
CA PRO A 360 -0.38 1.85 10.37
C PRO A 360 1.02 2.04 10.96
N ASN A 361 1.25 3.20 11.57
CA ASN A 361 2.53 3.61 12.19
C ASN A 361 3.73 3.74 11.22
N SER A 362 3.50 3.58 9.90
CA SER A 362 4.52 3.74 8.87
C SER A 362 4.33 5.02 8.05
N GLY A 363 3.47 5.95 8.49
CA GLY A 363 3.19 7.20 7.77
C GLY A 363 4.44 8.02 7.49
N TYR A 364 5.35 8.13 8.45
CA TYR A 364 6.59 8.91 8.34
C TYR A 364 7.39 8.59 7.07
N GLN A 365 7.52 7.31 6.70
CA GLN A 365 8.24 6.90 5.50
C GLN A 365 7.44 7.20 4.23
N TYR A 366 6.11 7.02 4.22
CA TYR A 366 5.29 7.32 3.04
C TYR A 366 5.27 8.83 2.74
N TRP A 367 5.19 9.67 3.78
CA TRP A 367 5.24 11.12 3.62
C TRP A 367 6.59 11.58 3.11
N LYS A 368 7.68 11.00 3.65
CA LYS A 368 9.03 11.29 3.15
C LYS A 368 9.22 10.83 1.72
N ASN A 369 8.68 9.66 1.38
CA ASN A 369 8.73 9.11 0.04
C ASN A 369 8.02 10.04 -0.96
N MET A 370 6.85 10.58 -0.62
CA MET A 370 6.19 11.59 -1.45
C MET A 370 7.02 12.88 -1.57
N GLU A 371 7.57 13.39 -0.46
CA GLU A 371 8.42 14.58 -0.46
C GLU A 371 9.66 14.41 -1.35
N LEU A 372 10.32 13.25 -1.29
CA LEU A 372 11.53 12.93 -2.05
C LEU A 372 11.29 12.89 -3.58
N VAL A 373 10.05 12.67 -4.02
CA VAL A 373 9.64 12.80 -5.44
C VAL A 373 8.96 14.14 -5.74
N GLY A 374 9.05 15.11 -4.83
CA GLY A 374 8.55 16.47 -5.03
C GLY A 374 7.04 16.63 -4.87
N ILE A 375 6.38 15.72 -4.14
CA ILE A 375 4.94 15.75 -3.90
C ILE A 375 4.69 16.08 -2.43
N ASP A 376 3.89 17.11 -2.16
CA ASP A 376 3.41 17.37 -0.81
C ASP A 376 2.27 16.38 -0.48
N PRO A 377 2.37 15.52 0.54
CA PRO A 377 1.27 14.66 0.99
C PRO A 377 -0.08 15.36 1.20
N ARG A 378 -0.06 16.67 1.48
CA ARG A 378 -1.23 17.51 1.65
C ARG A 378 -1.80 18.06 0.34
N SER A 379 -1.24 17.69 -0.81
CA SER A 379 -1.81 18.02 -2.14
C SER A 379 -2.71 16.92 -2.67
N VAL A 380 -2.77 15.75 -2.00
CA VAL A 380 -3.63 14.63 -2.40
C VAL A 380 -5.09 15.07 -2.38
N THR A 381 -5.74 14.97 -3.53
CA THR A 381 -7.16 15.30 -3.69
C THR A 381 -8.03 14.07 -3.46
N ASP A 382 -7.51 12.89 -3.80
CA ASP A 382 -8.25 11.63 -3.79
C ASP A 382 -7.39 10.49 -3.23
N LEU A 383 -7.91 9.77 -2.23
CA LEU A 383 -7.35 8.52 -1.73
C LEU A 383 -8.23 7.35 -2.19
N TRP A 384 -7.65 6.45 -2.97
CA TRP A 384 -8.34 5.27 -3.52
C TRP A 384 -7.86 4.03 -2.80
N LEU A 385 -8.75 3.41 -2.02
CA LEU A 385 -8.49 2.18 -1.30
C LEU A 385 -8.98 0.98 -2.11
N THR A 386 -8.13 -0.04 -2.22
CA THR A 386 -8.42 -1.19 -3.06
C THR A 386 -9.18 -2.31 -2.34
N HIS A 387 -8.92 -2.46 -1.04
CA HIS A 387 -9.64 -3.38 -0.15
C HIS A 387 -9.50 -3.00 1.34
N GLY A 388 -10.30 -3.65 2.19
CA GLY A 388 -10.48 -3.33 3.60
C GLY A 388 -9.47 -3.93 4.59
N HIS A 389 -8.22 -4.21 4.22
CA HIS A 389 -7.20 -4.66 5.18
C HIS A 389 -6.23 -3.55 5.60
N ALA A 390 -5.76 -3.63 6.86
CA ALA A 390 -5.06 -2.55 7.55
C ALA A 390 -3.70 -2.19 6.93
N ASP A 391 -3.10 -3.10 6.19
CA ASP A 391 -1.90 -2.87 5.41
C ASP A 391 -2.12 -2.01 4.16
N HIS A 392 -3.38 -1.79 3.76
CA HIS A 392 -3.73 -0.94 2.61
C HIS A 392 -4.46 0.35 2.99
N TYR A 393 -5.12 0.42 4.15
CA TYR A 393 -5.74 1.66 4.66
C TYR A 393 -5.02 2.28 5.85
N GLY A 394 -3.94 1.66 6.34
CA GLY A 394 -3.37 1.89 7.68
C GLY A 394 -3.03 3.33 8.02
N THR A 395 -2.53 4.12 7.07
CA THR A 395 -2.25 5.56 7.30
C THR A 395 -3.33 6.49 6.75
N ALA A 396 -4.48 5.98 6.30
CA ALA A 396 -5.56 6.81 5.74
C ALA A 396 -6.08 7.81 6.77
N VAL A 397 -6.32 7.37 8.01
CA VAL A 397 -6.77 8.24 9.11
C VAL A 397 -5.70 9.28 9.48
N GLU A 398 -4.42 8.89 9.47
CA GLU A 398 -3.32 9.83 9.69
C GLU A 398 -3.28 10.91 8.60
N GLN A 399 -3.44 10.51 7.33
CA GLN A 399 -3.49 11.43 6.20
C GLN A 399 -4.69 12.38 6.29
N LEU A 400 -5.88 11.86 6.62
CA LEU A 400 -7.09 12.66 6.81
C LEU A 400 -6.89 13.70 7.92
N LYS A 401 -6.31 13.32 9.07
CA LYS A 401 -5.99 14.25 10.15
C LYS A 401 -4.99 15.31 9.72
N MET A 402 -3.96 14.94 8.95
CA MET A 402 -2.99 15.88 8.41
C MET A 402 -3.66 16.90 7.45
N MET A 403 -4.62 16.44 6.62
CA MET A 403 -5.42 17.30 5.74
C MET A 403 -6.33 18.24 6.53
N ASP A 404 -7.07 17.71 7.51
CA ASP A 404 -7.97 18.48 8.37
C ASP A 404 -7.18 19.55 9.15
N ASN A 405 -6.00 19.20 9.65
CA ASN A 405 -5.10 20.14 10.32
C ASN A 405 -4.65 21.29 9.39
N ALA A 406 -4.35 20.96 8.13
CA ALA A 406 -4.05 21.94 7.10
C ALA A 406 -5.29 22.73 6.61
N GLY A 407 -6.51 22.32 6.97
CA GLY A 407 -7.76 22.91 6.48
C GLY A 407 -8.06 22.52 5.04
N LYS A 408 -7.57 21.36 4.61
CA LYS A 408 -7.77 20.82 3.28
C LYS A 408 -8.71 19.63 3.35
N THR A 409 -9.37 19.35 2.23
CA THR A 409 -10.25 18.20 2.06
C THR A 409 -9.62 17.19 1.13
N MET A 410 -10.01 15.92 1.27
CA MET A 410 -9.61 14.82 0.42
C MET A 410 -10.81 13.89 0.27
N ASP A 411 -11.12 13.49 -0.95
CA ASP A 411 -12.12 12.47 -1.22
C ASP A 411 -11.53 11.09 -0.90
N VAL A 412 -12.33 10.23 -0.26
CA VAL A 412 -11.94 8.87 0.10
C VAL A 412 -12.83 7.90 -0.67
N TRP A 413 -12.20 7.18 -1.57
CA TRP A 413 -12.80 6.17 -2.43
C TRP A 413 -12.51 4.78 -1.89
N ALA A 414 -13.53 3.92 -1.85
CA ALA A 414 -13.40 2.52 -1.49
C ALA A 414 -14.51 1.68 -2.15
N SER A 415 -14.40 0.36 -2.12
CA SER A 415 -15.53 -0.50 -2.48
C SER A 415 -16.63 -0.40 -1.43
N LYS A 416 -17.88 -0.35 -1.90
CA LYS A 416 -19.03 -0.38 -1.00
C LYS A 416 -19.09 -1.70 -0.23
N GLU A 417 -18.62 -2.76 -0.87
CA GLU A 417 -18.64 -4.13 -0.38
C GLU A 417 -17.69 -4.34 0.80
N ASP A 418 -16.52 -3.69 0.84
CA ASP A 418 -15.65 -3.78 2.03
C ASP A 418 -16.05 -2.81 3.13
N VAL A 419 -16.67 -1.68 2.80
CA VAL A 419 -17.14 -0.71 3.80
C VAL A 419 -18.46 -1.16 4.40
N ALA A 420 -19.53 -1.28 3.61
CA ALA A 420 -20.88 -1.55 4.10
C ALA A 420 -21.30 -3.04 4.04
N GLY A 421 -20.48 -3.91 3.44
CA GLY A 421 -20.83 -5.30 3.17
C GLY A 421 -21.54 -5.50 1.83
N VAL A 422 -21.62 -6.75 1.37
CA VAL A 422 -22.34 -7.12 0.14
C VAL A 422 -23.81 -7.31 0.50
N LYS A 423 -24.66 -6.40 0.02
CA LYS A 423 -26.12 -6.47 0.17
C LYS A 423 -26.83 -6.96 -1.10
N SER A 424 -26.23 -6.72 -2.25
CA SER A 424 -26.64 -7.30 -3.51
C SER A 424 -25.47 -7.44 -4.46
N ASP A 425 -25.51 -8.43 -5.36
CA ASP A 425 -24.57 -8.52 -6.48
C ASP A 425 -25.12 -7.79 -7.73
N LEU A 426 -24.37 -7.79 -8.84
CA LEU A 426 -24.80 -7.09 -10.06
C LEU A 426 -26.03 -7.72 -10.72
N GLN A 427 -26.37 -8.96 -10.35
CA GLN A 427 -27.59 -9.62 -10.79
C GLN A 427 -28.83 -9.25 -9.97
N GLY A 428 -28.68 -8.56 -8.84
CA GLY A 428 -29.78 -8.24 -7.94
C GLY A 428 -30.08 -9.34 -6.91
N ASN A 429 -29.23 -10.37 -6.79
CA ASN A 429 -29.38 -11.36 -5.72
C ASN A 429 -29.11 -10.67 -4.38
N ALA A 430 -29.90 -10.99 -3.34
CA ALA A 430 -29.74 -10.39 -2.02
C ALA A 430 -28.72 -11.16 -1.17
N TRP A 431 -27.89 -10.43 -0.43
CA TRP A 431 -26.83 -10.98 0.42
C TRP A 431 -26.81 -10.29 1.78
N ASP A 432 -26.26 -10.99 2.78
CA ASP A 432 -25.92 -10.41 4.08
C ASP A 432 -24.48 -10.78 4.45
N ILE A 433 -23.53 -10.26 3.67
CA ILE A 433 -22.11 -10.54 3.85
C ILE A 433 -21.45 -9.31 4.48
N PRO A 434 -20.77 -9.43 5.63
CA PRO A 434 -20.07 -8.31 6.24
C PRO A 434 -18.90 -7.83 5.37
N GLY A 435 -18.60 -6.53 5.44
CA GLY A 435 -17.43 -5.96 4.76
C GLY A 435 -16.12 -6.30 5.48
N ALA A 436 -14.99 -6.22 4.78
CA ALA A 436 -13.69 -6.49 5.37
C ALA A 436 -13.13 -5.34 6.21
N LEU A 437 -13.53 -4.09 5.96
CA LEU A 437 -13.12 -2.97 6.80
C LEU A 437 -13.68 -3.19 8.21
N PRO A 438 -12.88 -3.23 9.28
CA PRO A 438 -13.41 -3.50 10.61
C PRO A 438 -14.46 -2.48 11.06
N GLU A 439 -15.45 -2.90 11.84
CA GLU A 439 -16.47 -2.00 12.40
C GLU A 439 -15.85 -0.92 13.31
N SER A 440 -14.71 -1.22 13.93
CA SER A 440 -13.93 -0.29 14.75
C SER A 440 -13.34 0.89 13.97
N GLU A 441 -13.21 0.79 12.65
CA GLU A 441 -12.67 1.86 11.78
C GLU A 441 -13.71 2.96 11.49
N THR A 442 -14.34 3.47 12.54
CA THR A 442 -15.47 4.40 12.45
C THR A 442 -15.12 5.71 11.75
N ALA A 443 -13.92 6.26 11.99
CA ALA A 443 -13.46 7.50 11.38
C ALA A 443 -13.28 7.34 9.86
N LEU A 444 -12.66 6.25 9.42
CA LEU A 444 -12.48 5.99 7.99
C LEU A 444 -13.83 5.76 7.31
N ARG A 445 -14.71 4.94 7.92
CA ARG A 445 -16.08 4.69 7.44
C ARG A 445 -16.89 5.98 7.27
N ALA A 446 -16.83 6.88 8.25
CA ALA A 446 -17.53 8.15 8.21
C ALA A 446 -16.97 9.11 7.14
N ARG A 447 -15.71 8.94 6.75
CA ARG A 447 -15.01 9.78 5.77
C ARG A 447 -14.98 9.18 4.36
N THR A 448 -15.29 7.90 4.18
CA THR A 448 -15.55 7.32 2.86
C THR A 448 -16.78 7.96 2.24
N ASN A 449 -16.58 8.84 1.28
CA ASN A 449 -17.64 9.62 0.64
C ASN A 449 -17.83 9.26 -0.85
N LYS A 450 -17.00 8.37 -1.39
CA LYS A 450 -17.08 7.89 -2.77
C LYS A 450 -17.02 6.36 -2.82
N PHE A 451 -17.89 5.78 -3.62
CA PHE A 451 -17.88 4.35 -3.95
C PHE A 451 -17.65 4.17 -5.44
N TYR A 452 -17.04 3.05 -5.80
CA TYR A 452 -16.69 2.78 -7.19
C TYR A 452 -17.91 2.41 -8.05
N ASP A 453 -17.93 2.95 -9.26
CA ASP A 453 -18.68 2.47 -10.40
C ASP A 453 -17.79 1.48 -11.14
N TYR A 454 -18.09 0.20 -11.01
CA TYR A 454 -17.28 -0.85 -11.60
C TYR A 454 -17.35 -0.86 -13.14
N ASP A 455 -16.28 -1.34 -13.76
CA ASP A 455 -16.12 -1.55 -15.20
C ASP A 455 -16.31 -0.27 -16.04
N ARG A 456 -16.04 0.90 -15.43
CA ARG A 456 -16.07 2.21 -16.08
C ARG A 456 -14.73 2.94 -15.93
N TRP A 457 -14.36 3.66 -16.98
CA TRP A 457 -13.19 4.54 -16.94
C TRP A 457 -13.56 5.88 -16.31
N TYR A 458 -12.91 6.18 -15.21
CA TYR A 458 -12.76 7.53 -14.67
C TYR A 458 -11.66 8.23 -15.47
N ASP A 459 -12.02 9.26 -16.24
CA ASP A 459 -11.09 10.01 -17.09
C ASP A 459 -10.65 11.30 -16.37
N PHE A 460 -9.35 11.38 -16.08
CA PHE A 460 -8.69 12.54 -15.47
C PHE A 460 -7.64 13.15 -16.43
N GLY A 461 -7.92 13.13 -17.73
CA GLY A 461 -7.05 13.70 -18.76
C GLY A 461 -5.87 12.79 -19.10
N ASN A 462 -4.67 13.10 -18.59
CA ASN A 462 -3.46 12.30 -18.82
C ASN A 462 -3.45 10.96 -18.04
N VAL A 463 -4.39 10.78 -17.10
CA VAL A 463 -4.58 9.57 -16.30
C VAL A 463 -6.03 9.09 -16.44
N ARG A 464 -6.24 7.79 -16.60
CA ARG A 464 -7.56 7.17 -16.51
C ARG A 464 -7.50 5.96 -15.60
N ILE A 465 -8.54 5.77 -14.79
CA ILE A 465 -8.62 4.66 -13.85
C ILE A 465 -9.88 3.86 -14.14
N MET A 466 -9.79 2.54 -14.24
CA MET A 466 -10.95 1.65 -14.27
C MET A 466 -10.89 0.73 -13.08
N VAL A 467 -11.99 0.61 -12.33
CA VAL A 467 -12.09 -0.27 -11.17
C VAL A 467 -12.95 -1.47 -11.54
N ILE A 468 -12.47 -2.67 -11.24
CA ILE A 468 -13.14 -3.94 -11.57
C ILE A 468 -13.36 -4.68 -10.25
N TRP A 469 -14.61 -4.99 -9.92
CA TRP A 469 -14.93 -5.75 -8.70
C TRP A 469 -14.49 -7.20 -8.84
N SER A 470 -13.58 -7.66 -7.99
CA SER A 470 -13.10 -9.05 -8.02
C SER A 470 -13.01 -9.61 -6.60
N PRO A 471 -14.13 -10.06 -6.03
CA PRO A 471 -14.13 -10.59 -4.68
C PRO A 471 -13.21 -11.82 -4.56
N GLY A 472 -12.68 -12.01 -3.36
CA GLY A 472 -11.85 -13.16 -3.05
C GLY A 472 -11.08 -12.94 -1.77
N HIS A 473 -9.97 -12.19 -1.83
CA HIS A 473 -9.18 -11.86 -0.65
C HIS A 473 -10.04 -11.16 0.42
N THR A 474 -10.82 -10.18 0.00
CA THR A 474 -11.94 -9.59 0.74
C THR A 474 -13.23 -9.67 -0.09
N PRO A 475 -14.42 -9.49 0.52
CA PRO A 475 -15.68 -9.40 -0.22
C PRO A 475 -15.73 -8.24 -1.23
N GLY A 476 -15.03 -7.14 -0.96
CA GLY A 476 -14.96 -5.95 -1.79
C GLY A 476 -13.62 -5.69 -2.43
N SER A 477 -12.76 -6.70 -2.60
CA SER A 477 -11.48 -6.54 -3.30
C SER A 477 -11.70 -6.03 -4.72
N THR A 478 -10.88 -5.06 -5.14
CA THR A 478 -10.96 -4.46 -6.47
C THR A 478 -9.64 -4.56 -7.22
N ASN A 479 -9.72 -4.71 -8.54
CA ASN A 479 -8.61 -4.41 -9.43
C ASN A 479 -8.74 -3.01 -9.94
N MET A 480 -7.60 -2.40 -10.26
CA MET A 480 -7.55 -1.14 -10.96
C MET A 480 -6.68 -1.26 -12.19
N LEU A 481 -7.12 -0.66 -13.29
CA LEU A 481 -6.28 -0.38 -14.43
C LEU A 481 -5.95 1.11 -14.44
N PHE A 482 -4.67 1.46 -14.48
CA PHE A 482 -4.22 2.84 -14.68
C PHE A 482 -3.76 3.00 -16.12
N ARG A 483 -4.48 3.79 -16.91
CA ARG A 483 -3.98 4.26 -18.21
C ARG A 483 -3.28 5.59 -18.00
N VAL A 484 -1.97 5.59 -18.16
CA VAL A 484 -1.11 6.73 -17.87
C VAL A 484 -0.43 7.18 -19.15
N LYS A 485 -0.57 8.46 -19.50
CA LYS A 485 0.09 9.04 -20.66
C LYS A 485 1.56 9.30 -20.33
N ASN A 486 2.47 8.70 -21.09
CA ASN A 486 3.88 9.00 -21.02
C ASN A 486 4.17 10.33 -21.72
N PRO A 487 4.66 11.37 -21.03
CA PRO A 487 4.94 12.65 -21.67
C PRO A 487 6.11 12.59 -22.67
N ALA A 488 6.97 11.57 -22.59
CA ALA A 488 8.13 11.45 -23.49
C ALA A 488 7.74 11.09 -24.93
N ASP A 489 6.66 10.32 -25.12
CA ASP A 489 6.19 9.87 -26.45
C ASP A 489 4.72 10.19 -26.73
N GLY A 490 3.99 10.71 -25.75
CA GLY A 490 2.57 11.09 -25.85
C GLY A 490 1.58 9.92 -25.83
N LYS A 491 2.03 8.67 -25.62
CA LYS A 491 1.18 7.47 -25.65
C LYS A 491 0.68 7.08 -24.26
N PHE A 492 -0.48 6.44 -24.22
CA PHE A 492 -0.98 5.81 -23.00
C PHE A 492 -0.40 4.41 -22.84
N TYR A 493 -0.03 4.09 -21.60
CA TYR A 493 0.37 2.77 -21.15
C TYR A 493 -0.57 2.32 -20.03
N THR A 494 -0.93 1.04 -20.03
CA THR A 494 -1.86 0.46 -19.04
C THR A 494 -1.09 -0.31 -17.98
N PHE A 495 -1.30 0.04 -16.71
CA PHE A 495 -0.79 -0.66 -15.54
C PHE A 495 -1.91 -1.43 -14.87
N GLY A 496 -1.70 -2.73 -14.61
CA GLY A 496 -2.63 -3.57 -13.89
C GLY A 496 -2.27 -3.64 -12.41
N TYR A 497 -3.19 -3.18 -11.56
CA TYR A 497 -3.10 -3.27 -10.11
C TYR A 497 -4.15 -4.24 -9.58
N HIS A 498 -3.71 -5.30 -8.92
CA HIS A 498 -4.59 -6.29 -8.33
C HIS A 498 -4.68 -6.05 -6.82
N GLY A 499 -5.74 -5.38 -6.38
CA GLY A 499 -5.92 -4.93 -5.01
C GLY A 499 -6.49 -5.97 -4.05
N GLY A 500 -6.34 -7.25 -4.34
CA GLY A 500 -6.83 -8.34 -3.50
C GLY A 500 -6.14 -9.66 -3.84
N TYR A 501 -4.82 -9.63 -4.04
CA TYR A 501 -4.03 -10.71 -4.65
C TYR A 501 -3.61 -11.77 -3.63
N GLY A 502 -3.71 -11.46 -2.34
CA GLY A 502 -3.30 -12.34 -1.25
C GLY A 502 -4.21 -13.56 -1.15
N PHE A 503 -3.63 -14.76 -1.11
CA PHE A 503 -4.39 -16.01 -0.88
C PHE A 503 -4.62 -16.33 0.60
N ASN A 504 -4.10 -15.50 1.50
CA ASN A 504 -4.24 -15.66 2.94
C ASN A 504 -5.72 -15.67 3.34
N GLY A 505 -6.12 -16.66 4.15
CA GLY A 505 -7.52 -16.85 4.55
C GLY A 505 -8.36 -17.64 3.52
N LEU A 506 -7.78 -17.94 2.35
CA LEU A 506 -8.40 -18.75 1.31
C LEU A 506 -7.70 -20.11 1.12
N ASN A 507 -6.71 -20.47 1.96
CA ASN A 507 -5.89 -21.68 1.83
C ASN A 507 -6.69 -22.99 1.74
N SER A 508 -7.83 -23.05 2.44
CA SER A 508 -8.75 -24.19 2.47
C SER A 508 -10.21 -23.73 2.50
N PRO A 509 -11.16 -24.55 2.03
CA PRO A 509 -12.57 -24.20 2.06
C PRO A 509 -13.12 -24.21 3.48
N THR A 510 -13.91 -23.20 3.81
CA THR A 510 -14.66 -23.02 5.06
C THR A 510 -16.05 -22.48 4.73
N ALA A 511 -16.96 -22.50 5.72
CA ALA A 511 -18.30 -21.95 5.56
C ALA A 511 -18.29 -20.50 5.01
N ALA A 512 -17.40 -19.66 5.55
CA ALA A 512 -17.32 -18.23 5.27
C ALA A 512 -16.47 -17.83 4.05
N ASN A 513 -15.67 -18.74 3.48
CA ASN A 513 -14.78 -18.42 2.36
C ASN A 513 -15.07 -19.18 1.06
N GLY A 514 -16.02 -20.12 1.07
CA GLY A 514 -16.31 -20.94 -0.11
C GLY A 514 -16.55 -20.11 -1.36
N TRP A 515 -17.51 -19.18 -1.30
CA TRP A 515 -17.82 -18.33 -2.46
C TRP A 515 -16.61 -17.49 -2.88
N ARG A 516 -15.89 -16.89 -1.92
CA ARG A 516 -14.67 -16.10 -2.16
C ARG A 516 -13.60 -16.90 -2.90
N ARG A 517 -13.45 -18.20 -2.62
CA ARG A 517 -12.48 -19.04 -3.34
C ARG A 517 -12.84 -19.21 -4.81
N LEU A 518 -14.12 -19.42 -5.12
CA LEU A 518 -14.59 -19.48 -6.53
C LEU A 518 -14.47 -18.10 -7.20
N SER A 519 -14.87 -17.03 -6.51
CA SER A 519 -14.80 -15.66 -7.05
C SER A 519 -13.35 -15.22 -7.29
N PHE A 520 -12.42 -15.64 -6.43
CA PHE A 520 -10.99 -15.39 -6.59
C PHE A 520 -10.48 -16.04 -7.88
N GLN A 521 -10.73 -17.35 -8.09
CA GLN A 521 -10.39 -18.04 -9.34
C GLN A 521 -11.05 -17.38 -10.56
N HIS A 522 -12.34 -17.05 -10.45
CA HIS A 522 -13.11 -16.43 -11.51
C HIS A 522 -12.51 -15.06 -11.89
N GLY A 523 -12.21 -14.21 -10.92
CA GLY A 523 -11.66 -12.87 -11.12
C GLY A 523 -10.34 -12.90 -11.91
N PHE A 524 -9.41 -13.80 -11.59
CA PHE A 524 -8.19 -13.96 -12.40
C PHE A 524 -8.49 -14.39 -13.83
N SER A 525 -9.41 -15.35 -14.00
CA SER A 525 -9.78 -15.85 -15.33
C SER A 525 -10.46 -14.75 -16.15
N TYR A 526 -11.39 -13.99 -15.54
CA TYR A 526 -12.04 -12.82 -16.12
C TYR A 526 -11.00 -11.80 -16.59
N LEU A 527 -10.15 -11.32 -15.68
CA LEU A 527 -9.14 -10.29 -15.99
C LEU A 527 -8.20 -10.74 -17.11
N GLN A 528 -7.68 -11.96 -17.05
CA GLN A 528 -6.82 -12.47 -18.11
C GLN A 528 -7.52 -12.39 -19.48
N SER A 529 -8.86 -12.52 -19.53
CA SER A 529 -9.65 -12.58 -20.77
C SER A 529 -10.17 -11.23 -21.24
N THR A 530 -10.40 -10.29 -20.34
CA THR A 530 -11.12 -9.05 -20.64
C THR A 530 -10.24 -7.82 -20.66
N VAL A 531 -9.02 -7.90 -20.12
CA VAL A 531 -8.11 -6.75 -20.06
C VAL A 531 -6.78 -7.01 -20.76
N GLU A 532 -6.28 -6.00 -21.47
CA GLU A 532 -4.91 -5.93 -21.98
C GLU A 532 -4.14 -4.92 -21.14
N VAL A 533 -3.00 -5.37 -20.61
CA VAL A 533 -2.18 -4.60 -19.67
C VAL A 533 -0.73 -4.61 -20.15
N ASP A 534 -0.12 -3.44 -20.17
CA ASP A 534 1.28 -3.27 -20.55
C ASP A 534 2.20 -3.61 -19.38
N PHE A 535 1.93 -3.13 -18.17
CA PHE A 535 2.84 -3.30 -17.03
C PHE A 535 2.12 -3.72 -15.75
N VAL A 536 2.84 -4.40 -14.86
CA VAL A 536 2.34 -4.77 -13.55
C VAL A 536 2.62 -3.66 -12.54
N ALA A 537 1.60 -3.25 -11.80
CA ALA A 537 1.73 -2.40 -10.62
C ALA A 537 1.23 -3.21 -9.42
N PRO A 538 2.08 -4.02 -8.75
CA PRO A 538 1.59 -4.90 -7.70
C PRO A 538 1.13 -4.10 -6.47
N GLN A 539 0.24 -4.70 -5.68
CA GLN A 539 -0.15 -4.19 -4.35
C GLN A 539 0.86 -4.57 -3.25
N HIS A 540 1.54 -5.72 -3.39
CA HIS A 540 2.68 -6.09 -2.55
C HIS A 540 3.87 -6.47 -3.41
N THR A 541 5.05 -6.08 -2.94
CA THR A 541 6.33 -6.31 -3.62
C THR A 541 6.75 -7.79 -3.63
N ASN A 542 6.22 -8.59 -2.69
CA ASN A 542 6.40 -10.04 -2.68
C ASN A 542 5.48 -10.79 -3.68
N GLN A 543 4.68 -10.08 -4.47
CA GLN A 543 3.80 -10.66 -5.49
C GLN A 543 4.30 -10.40 -6.91
N TYR A 544 5.04 -9.31 -7.10
CA TYR A 544 5.76 -8.96 -8.32
C TYR A 544 6.95 -8.06 -7.96
N PRO A 545 8.14 -8.25 -8.57
CA PRO A 545 9.41 -7.71 -8.07
C PRO A 545 9.64 -6.23 -8.43
N ILE A 546 8.66 -5.35 -8.22
CA ILE A 546 8.73 -3.96 -8.72
C ILE A 546 9.87 -3.15 -8.06
N VAL A 547 10.14 -3.40 -6.78
CA VAL A 547 11.20 -2.73 -6.03
C VAL A 547 12.57 -3.29 -6.40
N GLU A 548 12.70 -4.61 -6.60
CA GLU A 548 13.91 -5.22 -7.16
C GLU A 548 14.24 -4.68 -8.55
N VAL A 549 13.23 -4.52 -9.42
CA VAL A 549 13.41 -3.94 -10.75
C VAL A 549 13.96 -2.53 -10.66
N TYR A 550 13.43 -1.70 -9.76
CA TYR A 550 13.96 -0.35 -9.55
C TYR A 550 15.39 -0.37 -8.97
N GLN A 551 15.68 -1.19 -7.97
CA GLN A 551 17.03 -1.26 -7.39
C GLN A 551 18.07 -1.79 -8.39
N ALA A 552 17.67 -2.72 -9.27
CA ALA A 552 18.49 -3.18 -10.38
C ALA A 552 18.73 -2.07 -11.43
N LEU A 553 17.69 -1.32 -11.79
CA LEU A 553 17.79 -0.16 -12.67
C LEU A 553 18.72 0.91 -12.08
N LYS A 554 18.55 1.25 -10.80
CA LYS A 554 19.38 2.22 -10.09
C LYS A 554 20.84 1.80 -10.10
N ALA A 555 21.13 0.53 -9.84
CA ALA A 555 22.47 -0.01 -10.00
C ALA A 555 22.97 0.17 -11.44
N TYR A 556 22.24 -0.32 -12.44
CA TYR A 556 22.63 -0.17 -13.85
C TYR A 556 22.96 1.28 -14.22
N ASN A 557 22.08 2.22 -13.88
CA ASN A 557 22.22 3.65 -14.18
C ASN A 557 23.41 4.29 -13.47
N ARG A 558 23.74 3.86 -12.25
CA ARG A 558 24.88 4.40 -11.51
C ARG A 558 26.22 3.86 -12.01
N ASP A 559 26.24 2.82 -12.85
CA ASP A 559 27.47 2.26 -13.41
C ASP A 559 28.09 3.28 -14.37
N PRO A 560 29.35 3.72 -14.15
CA PRO A 560 30.04 4.61 -15.08
C PRO A 560 30.05 4.08 -16.52
N ALA A 561 30.03 2.76 -16.72
CA ALA A 561 29.94 2.15 -18.05
C ALA A 561 28.62 2.49 -18.78
N ASN A 562 27.56 2.82 -18.04
CA ASN A 562 26.23 3.12 -18.57
C ASN A 562 25.90 4.62 -18.55
N ALA A 563 26.85 5.50 -18.25
CA ALA A 563 26.62 6.95 -18.17
C ALA A 563 26.05 7.54 -19.48
N GLY A 564 26.39 6.96 -20.64
CA GLY A 564 25.87 7.37 -21.95
C GLY A 564 24.51 6.77 -22.34
N LYS A 565 23.96 5.86 -21.54
CA LYS A 565 22.70 5.15 -21.82
C LYS A 565 21.95 4.84 -20.53
N GLN A 566 21.45 5.88 -19.88
CA GLN A 566 20.55 5.75 -18.75
C GLN A 566 19.20 5.21 -19.22
N LEU A 567 18.63 4.30 -18.43
CA LEU A 567 17.30 3.74 -18.67
C LEU A 567 16.28 4.35 -17.71
N THR A 568 15.02 4.31 -18.11
CA THR A 568 13.85 4.66 -17.31
C THR A 568 13.23 3.42 -16.67
N MET A 569 12.32 3.61 -15.70
CA MET A 569 11.57 2.50 -15.11
C MET A 569 10.75 1.74 -16.16
N MET A 570 10.17 2.44 -17.13
CA MET A 570 9.44 1.85 -18.26
C MET A 570 10.29 0.92 -19.13
N GLU A 571 11.59 1.23 -19.28
CA GLU A 571 12.54 0.38 -20.03
C GLU A 571 13.11 -0.77 -19.17
N ALA A 572 13.11 -0.61 -17.85
CA ALA A 572 13.49 -1.67 -16.91
C ALA A 572 12.39 -2.74 -16.77
N MET A 573 11.13 -2.30 -16.77
CA MET A 573 9.97 -3.20 -16.77
C MET A 573 9.79 -3.89 -18.12
N THR A 574 9.22 -5.08 -18.11
CA THR A 574 8.86 -5.81 -19.33
C THR A 574 7.37 -6.03 -19.42
N SER A 575 6.77 -5.77 -20.58
CA SER A 575 5.33 -5.98 -20.76
C SER A 575 4.92 -7.42 -20.99
N ARG A 576 5.81 -8.19 -21.61
CA ARG A 576 5.62 -9.60 -21.93
C ARG A 576 6.69 -10.44 -21.25
N VAL A 577 6.30 -11.62 -20.77
CA VAL A 577 7.22 -12.59 -20.19
C VAL A 577 8.32 -12.91 -21.21
N TYR A 578 9.58 -12.77 -20.81
CA TYR A 578 10.67 -12.76 -21.77
C TYR A 578 10.79 -14.08 -22.56
N ASP A 579 10.65 -15.22 -21.89
CA ASP A 579 10.78 -16.56 -22.50
C ASP A 579 9.43 -17.14 -22.96
N ALA A 580 8.34 -16.35 -22.98
CA ALA A 580 7.04 -16.85 -23.43
C ALA A 580 7.06 -17.20 -24.94
N PRO A 581 6.32 -18.25 -25.35
CA PRO A 581 6.21 -18.61 -26.75
C PRO A 581 5.68 -17.48 -27.63
N VAL A 582 6.09 -17.49 -28.89
CA VAL A 582 5.66 -16.50 -29.89
C VAL A 582 4.58 -17.08 -30.78
N LEU A 583 3.46 -16.39 -30.89
CA LEU A 583 2.37 -16.71 -31.81
C LEU A 583 1.90 -15.42 -32.50
N GLY A 584 1.69 -15.46 -33.82
CA GLY A 584 1.21 -14.28 -34.55
C GLY A 584 2.15 -13.07 -34.51
N GLY A 585 3.45 -13.28 -34.27
CA GLY A 585 4.45 -12.21 -34.21
C GLY A 585 4.67 -11.57 -32.84
N GLY A 586 3.95 -12.00 -31.79
CA GLY A 586 4.09 -11.51 -30.42
C GLY A 586 4.22 -12.64 -29.40
N LYS A 587 4.78 -12.33 -28.22
CA LYS A 587 4.79 -13.27 -27.09
C LYS A 587 3.38 -13.39 -26.52
N ILE A 588 2.91 -14.62 -26.30
CA ILE A 588 1.52 -14.88 -25.91
C ILE A 588 1.17 -14.44 -24.48
N THR A 589 2.17 -14.31 -23.61
CA THR A 589 1.95 -14.05 -22.17
C THR A 589 2.44 -12.66 -21.78
N SER A 590 1.54 -11.80 -21.28
CA SER A 590 1.95 -10.57 -20.57
C SER A 590 2.44 -10.87 -19.17
N GLU A 591 3.30 -10.01 -18.61
CA GLU A 591 3.72 -10.14 -17.20
C GLU A 591 2.51 -10.04 -16.25
N PHE A 592 1.50 -9.24 -16.60
CA PHE A 592 0.25 -9.18 -15.84
C PHE A 592 -0.52 -10.51 -15.92
N ALA A 593 -0.73 -11.08 -17.11
CA ALA A 593 -1.41 -12.37 -17.24
C ALA A 593 -0.65 -13.50 -16.53
N ASN A 594 0.69 -13.46 -16.55
CA ASN A 594 1.56 -14.37 -15.80
C ASN A 594 1.34 -14.22 -14.29
N GLN A 595 1.31 -13.00 -13.78
CA GLN A 595 0.99 -12.72 -12.38
C GLN A 595 -0.40 -13.28 -12.00
N LEU A 596 -1.43 -13.03 -12.81
CA LEU A 596 -2.77 -13.60 -12.54
C LEU A 596 -2.75 -15.15 -12.54
N GLU A 597 -1.96 -15.78 -13.42
CA GLU A 597 -1.84 -17.24 -13.47
C GLU A 597 -1.18 -17.82 -12.21
N LYS A 598 -0.19 -17.11 -11.65
CA LYS A 598 0.45 -17.49 -10.38
C LYS A 598 -0.59 -17.75 -9.29
N ARG A 599 -1.62 -16.89 -9.18
CA ARG A 599 -2.65 -17.02 -8.14
C ARG A 599 -3.80 -17.92 -8.51
N ARG A 600 -4.23 -17.89 -9.76
CA ARG A 600 -5.26 -18.81 -10.21
C ARG A 600 -4.81 -20.26 -10.00
N SER A 601 -3.56 -20.59 -10.33
CA SER A 601 -3.01 -21.93 -10.14
C SER A 601 -2.97 -22.37 -8.68
N VAL A 602 -2.57 -21.48 -7.77
CA VAL A 602 -2.60 -21.73 -6.30
C VAL A 602 -4.00 -22.07 -5.81
N ALA A 603 -5.02 -21.34 -6.25
CA ALA A 603 -6.39 -21.60 -5.86
C ALA A 603 -6.97 -22.89 -6.47
N SER A 604 -6.57 -23.21 -7.70
CA SER A 604 -7.34 -24.13 -8.54
C SER A 604 -6.75 -25.54 -8.63
N TYR A 605 -5.43 -25.68 -8.72
CA TYR A 605 -4.81 -26.92 -9.19
C TYR A 605 -4.27 -27.79 -8.05
N ARG A 606 -4.42 -29.11 -8.20
CA ARG A 606 -3.85 -30.12 -7.30
C ARG A 606 -2.34 -30.00 -7.11
N ALA A 607 -1.62 -29.58 -8.15
CA ALA A 607 -0.16 -29.39 -8.07
C ALA A 607 0.23 -28.42 -6.94
N SER A 608 -0.63 -27.47 -6.60
CA SER A 608 -0.42 -26.52 -5.50
C SER A 608 -0.51 -27.20 -4.14
N ASP A 609 -1.42 -28.16 -3.96
CA ASP A 609 -1.53 -28.98 -2.75
C ASP A 609 -0.30 -29.89 -2.56
N GLU A 610 0.24 -30.41 -3.66
CA GLU A 610 1.44 -31.25 -3.67
C GLU A 610 2.69 -30.44 -3.31
N ALA A 611 2.80 -29.23 -3.86
CA ALA A 611 3.89 -28.30 -3.57
C ALA A 611 3.79 -27.73 -2.13
N ASN A 612 2.59 -27.49 -1.62
CA ASN A 612 2.36 -27.02 -0.26
C ASN A 612 1.10 -27.67 0.33
N ARG A 613 1.30 -28.65 1.20
CA ARG A 613 0.22 -29.46 1.81
C ARG A 613 -0.77 -28.66 2.66
N SER A 614 -0.42 -27.45 3.08
CA SER A 614 -1.34 -26.55 3.79
C SER A 614 -2.42 -25.98 2.87
N TYR A 615 -2.18 -25.98 1.55
CA TYR A 615 -3.17 -25.62 0.56
C TYR A 615 -4.11 -26.79 0.25
N LYS A 616 -5.32 -26.41 -0.09
CA LYS A 616 -6.40 -27.28 -0.53
C LYS A 616 -7.02 -26.58 -1.72
N SER A 617 -6.68 -27.03 -2.93
CA SER A 617 -7.19 -26.42 -4.16
C SER A 617 -8.65 -26.76 -4.41
N ILE A 618 -9.27 -26.03 -5.33
CA ILE A 618 -10.63 -26.31 -5.81
C ILE A 618 -10.70 -27.71 -6.43
N GLU A 619 -9.70 -28.15 -7.18
CA GLU A 619 -9.67 -29.49 -7.79
C GLU A 619 -9.71 -30.64 -6.77
N THR A 620 -9.09 -30.49 -5.61
CA THR A 620 -9.02 -31.56 -4.60
C THR A 620 -10.10 -31.46 -3.54
N SER A 621 -10.55 -30.25 -3.23
CA SER A 621 -11.30 -29.96 -2.01
C SER A 621 -12.52 -29.07 -2.24
N GLY A 622 -12.70 -28.53 -3.44
CA GLY A 622 -13.76 -27.57 -3.71
C GLY A 622 -13.50 -26.20 -3.03
N PRO A 623 -14.56 -25.41 -2.79
CA PRO A 623 -15.95 -25.70 -3.17
C PRO A 623 -16.11 -25.94 -4.67
N PHE A 624 -17.08 -26.77 -5.03
CA PHE A 624 -17.52 -26.92 -6.43
C PHE A 624 -18.74 -26.05 -6.67
N LYS A 625 -18.91 -25.62 -7.92
CA LYS A 625 -20.11 -24.87 -8.33
C LYS A 625 -21.37 -25.75 -8.10
N PRO A 626 -22.45 -25.22 -7.49
CA PRO A 626 -23.65 -25.98 -7.21
C PRO A 626 -24.15 -26.86 -8.36
N GLY A 627 -24.38 -28.15 -8.08
CA GLY A 627 -24.80 -29.14 -9.06
C GLY A 627 -23.68 -29.74 -9.91
N ARG A 628 -22.42 -29.35 -9.69
CA ARG A 628 -21.25 -29.84 -10.44
C ARG A 628 -20.29 -30.68 -9.60
N GLU A 629 -20.70 -31.17 -8.44
CA GLU A 629 -19.86 -31.98 -7.52
C GLU A 629 -19.27 -33.23 -8.18
N ALA A 630 -20.01 -33.82 -9.12
CA ALA A 630 -19.59 -34.98 -9.90
C ALA A 630 -18.99 -34.62 -11.27
N GLY A 631 -18.82 -33.33 -11.56
CA GLY A 631 -18.61 -32.80 -12.91
C GLY A 631 -19.88 -32.83 -13.75
N LEU A 632 -19.77 -32.37 -15.00
CA LEU A 632 -20.84 -32.42 -16.00
C LEU A 632 -20.36 -33.21 -17.21
N ALA A 633 -21.19 -34.12 -17.72
CA ALA A 633 -20.90 -34.89 -18.92
C ALA A 633 -21.78 -34.44 -20.07
N ASN A 634 -21.17 -34.14 -21.22
CA ASN A 634 -21.87 -33.74 -22.45
C ASN A 634 -22.88 -32.59 -22.24
N VAL A 635 -22.50 -31.59 -21.46
CA VAL A 635 -23.33 -30.39 -21.27
C VAL A 635 -23.26 -29.52 -22.52
N ARG A 636 -24.42 -29.01 -22.94
CA ARG A 636 -24.52 -28.05 -24.02
C ARG A 636 -23.98 -26.70 -23.55
N ALA A 637 -23.21 -26.04 -24.40
CA ALA A 637 -22.65 -24.74 -24.07
C ALA A 637 -22.57 -23.85 -25.31
N THR A 638 -22.67 -22.55 -25.12
CA THR A 638 -22.44 -21.56 -26.19
C THR A 638 -21.13 -20.83 -25.91
N LEU A 639 -20.23 -20.82 -26.89
CA LEU A 639 -18.97 -20.09 -26.81
C LEU A 639 -19.22 -18.60 -27.03
N LEU A 640 -18.76 -17.75 -26.13
CA LEU A 640 -19.08 -16.32 -26.11
C LEU A 640 -17.95 -15.45 -26.68
N ASP A 641 -16.75 -16.02 -26.82
CA ASP A 641 -15.58 -15.40 -27.42
C ASP A 641 -14.79 -16.38 -28.32
N GLU A 642 -13.67 -15.91 -28.87
CA GLU A 642 -12.78 -16.72 -29.72
C GLU A 642 -11.81 -17.59 -28.90
N GLY A 643 -11.89 -17.53 -27.58
CA GLY A 643 -10.92 -18.13 -26.68
C GLY A 643 -9.50 -17.58 -26.82
N LYS A 644 -8.61 -18.10 -25.99
CA LYS A 644 -7.18 -17.75 -26.00
C LYS A 644 -6.35 -18.87 -25.37
N ILE A 645 -5.08 -18.90 -25.72
CA ILE A 645 -4.10 -19.76 -25.07
C ILE A 645 -3.55 -19.04 -23.84
N ILE A 646 -3.58 -19.72 -22.69
CA ILE A 646 -2.91 -19.31 -21.47
C ILE A 646 -1.71 -20.22 -21.26
N GLN A 647 -0.54 -19.62 -21.04
CA GLN A 647 0.65 -20.33 -20.57
C GLN A 647 0.55 -20.49 -19.05
N GLY A 648 0.96 -21.65 -18.53
CA GLY A 648 1.17 -21.83 -17.10
C GLY A 648 2.21 -20.86 -16.54
N PHE A 649 2.20 -20.66 -15.22
CA PHE A 649 2.99 -19.62 -14.58
C PHE A 649 4.50 -19.79 -14.83
N VAL A 650 5.16 -18.70 -15.22
CA VAL A 650 6.60 -18.59 -15.38
C VAL A 650 7.18 -17.87 -14.16
N GLY A 651 7.95 -18.59 -13.35
CA GLY A 651 8.42 -18.13 -12.03
C GLY A 651 9.42 -16.97 -12.06
N ALA A 652 10.25 -16.89 -13.10
CA ALA A 652 11.15 -15.75 -13.28
C ALA A 652 10.40 -14.56 -13.89
N GLN A 653 10.05 -13.60 -13.04
CA GLN A 653 9.27 -12.41 -13.42
C GLN A 653 10.20 -11.26 -13.84
N ASN A 654 9.74 -10.41 -14.76
CA ASN A 654 10.44 -9.22 -15.26
C ASN A 654 11.88 -9.50 -15.72
N LYS A 655 12.07 -10.58 -16.48
CA LYS A 655 13.37 -10.91 -17.08
C LYS A 655 13.74 -9.87 -18.14
N ASN A 656 14.80 -9.10 -17.88
CA ASN A 656 15.28 -8.05 -18.77
C ASN A 656 16.81 -8.14 -18.94
N PRO A 657 17.30 -8.80 -20.01
CA PRO A 657 18.74 -8.93 -20.28
C PRO A 657 19.50 -7.62 -20.49
N SER A 658 18.81 -6.50 -20.69
CA SER A 658 19.45 -5.18 -20.79
C SER A 658 20.01 -4.69 -19.46
N ILE A 659 19.54 -5.25 -18.33
CA ILE A 659 19.97 -4.92 -16.98
C ILE A 659 20.57 -6.18 -16.35
N PRO A 660 21.88 -6.23 -16.04
CA PRO A 660 22.54 -7.45 -15.58
C PRO A 660 21.88 -8.15 -14.40
N LEU A 661 21.41 -7.39 -13.41
CA LEU A 661 20.72 -7.92 -12.22
C LEU A 661 19.31 -8.47 -12.51
N LEU A 662 18.74 -8.21 -13.69
CA LEU A 662 17.45 -8.72 -14.16
C LEU A 662 17.58 -9.70 -15.33
N ALA A 663 18.81 -10.07 -15.73
CA ALA A 663 19.05 -10.85 -16.94
C ALA A 663 18.36 -12.24 -16.92
N ASN A 664 18.13 -12.77 -15.72
CA ASN A 664 17.43 -14.03 -15.50
C ASN A 664 16.02 -13.86 -14.89
N GLY A 665 15.55 -12.62 -14.71
CA GLY A 665 14.34 -12.30 -13.96
C GLY A 665 14.51 -12.49 -12.45
N ILE A 666 13.46 -12.16 -11.70
CA ILE A 666 13.40 -12.31 -10.24
C ILE A 666 12.38 -13.39 -9.90
N VAL A 667 12.78 -14.30 -9.01
CA VAL A 667 11.95 -15.39 -8.50
C VAL A 667 11.60 -15.07 -7.05
N ILE A 668 10.33 -14.83 -6.74
CA ILE A 668 9.94 -14.41 -5.39
C ILE A 668 9.70 -15.63 -4.48
N PRO A 669 10.46 -15.82 -3.38
CA PRO A 669 10.39 -17.06 -2.60
C PRO A 669 9.28 -17.08 -1.53
N THR A 670 8.85 -15.93 -1.05
CA THR A 670 7.91 -15.80 0.09
C THR A 670 6.44 -15.99 -0.28
N ASP A 671 6.17 -16.24 -1.56
CA ASP A 671 4.82 -16.18 -2.11
C ASP A 671 4.44 -17.44 -2.87
N SER A 672 4.42 -18.59 -2.18
CA SER A 672 4.24 -19.96 -2.71
C SER A 672 3.36 -20.06 -3.97
N TYR A 673 3.86 -20.79 -4.96
CA TYR A 673 3.23 -21.00 -6.26
C TYR A 673 3.70 -22.32 -6.89
N VAL A 674 3.08 -22.70 -8.01
CA VAL A 674 3.55 -23.77 -8.89
C VAL A 674 4.15 -23.15 -10.15
N ASN A 675 5.43 -23.44 -10.42
CA ASN A 675 6.08 -23.05 -11.66
C ASN A 675 5.74 -24.06 -12.76
N ASP A 676 5.08 -23.62 -13.84
CA ASP A 676 4.65 -24.49 -14.94
C ASP A 676 4.77 -23.81 -16.31
N PRO A 677 5.99 -23.40 -16.72
CA PRO A 677 6.19 -22.68 -17.98
C PRO A 677 5.88 -23.50 -19.24
N GLY A 678 5.80 -24.83 -19.11
CA GLY A 678 5.50 -25.77 -20.20
C GLY A 678 4.03 -26.22 -20.26
N GLY A 679 3.20 -25.83 -19.30
CA GLY A 679 1.77 -26.09 -19.30
C GLY A 679 1.03 -25.07 -20.16
N PHE A 680 -0.01 -25.53 -20.86
CA PHE A 680 -0.87 -24.67 -21.65
C PHE A 680 -2.33 -24.97 -21.37
N TYR A 681 -3.18 -23.97 -21.56
CA TYR A 681 -4.62 -24.07 -21.39
C TYR A 681 -5.31 -23.29 -22.51
N VAL A 682 -6.48 -23.74 -22.95
CA VAL A 682 -7.38 -22.90 -23.76
C VAL A 682 -8.48 -22.39 -22.87
N GLN A 683 -8.52 -21.07 -22.66
CA GLN A 683 -9.56 -20.39 -21.88
C GLN A 683 -10.56 -19.72 -22.81
N VAL A 684 -11.85 -19.86 -22.51
CA VAL A 684 -12.96 -19.38 -23.33
C VAL A 684 -14.04 -18.83 -22.41
N ALA A 685 -14.70 -17.74 -22.82
CA ALA A 685 -15.95 -17.31 -22.19
C ALA A 685 -17.10 -18.20 -22.66
N VAL A 686 -17.87 -18.77 -21.73
CA VAL A 686 -18.85 -19.82 -22.03
C VAL A 686 -20.17 -19.54 -21.29
N ASP A 687 -21.28 -19.68 -22.01
CA ASP A 687 -22.62 -19.88 -21.45
C ASP A 687 -22.84 -21.40 -21.31
N VAL A 688 -22.66 -21.93 -20.10
CA VAL A 688 -22.88 -23.35 -19.79
C VAL A 688 -24.35 -23.57 -19.49
N GLN A 689 -25.01 -24.39 -20.31
CA GLN A 689 -26.47 -24.57 -20.25
C GLN A 689 -26.86 -25.70 -19.29
N ASP A 690 -26.45 -25.58 -18.02
CA ASP A 690 -26.91 -26.44 -16.93
C ASP A 690 -28.09 -25.80 -16.17
N SER A 691 -28.91 -26.62 -15.52
CA SER A 691 -30.15 -26.13 -14.89
C SER A 691 -29.98 -25.58 -13.47
N THR A 692 -28.78 -25.67 -12.88
CA THR A 692 -28.60 -25.59 -11.43
C THR A 692 -27.72 -24.42 -11.02
N TYR A 693 -26.61 -24.20 -11.71
CA TYR A 693 -25.67 -23.16 -11.35
C TYR A 693 -26.09 -21.79 -11.89
N LYS A 694 -26.13 -20.78 -11.02
CA LYS A 694 -26.61 -19.42 -11.33
C LYS A 694 -25.53 -18.34 -11.16
N GLY A 695 -24.27 -18.74 -11.10
CA GLY A 695 -23.13 -17.84 -10.87
C GLY A 695 -22.92 -17.42 -9.42
N TYR A 696 -23.44 -18.19 -8.45
CA TYR A 696 -23.27 -17.94 -7.01
C TYR A 696 -23.39 -19.23 -6.19
N ILE A 697 -22.89 -19.21 -4.94
CA ILE A 697 -23.17 -20.26 -3.95
C ILE A 697 -24.37 -19.81 -3.10
N PRO A 698 -25.48 -20.57 -3.02
CA PRO A 698 -26.61 -20.19 -2.19
C PRO A 698 -26.27 -20.31 -0.68
N PRO A 699 -26.83 -19.45 0.17
CA PRO A 699 -26.69 -19.61 1.62
C PRO A 699 -27.22 -20.96 2.10
N GLY A 700 -26.48 -21.63 2.98
CA GLY A 700 -26.83 -22.96 3.48
C GLY A 700 -26.52 -24.09 2.49
N TYR A 701 -25.83 -23.83 1.38
CA TYR A 701 -25.44 -24.87 0.43
C TYR A 701 -24.53 -25.90 1.10
N LYS A 702 -24.94 -27.16 1.11
CA LYS A 702 -24.19 -28.27 1.71
C LYS A 702 -23.48 -29.06 0.63
N GLN A 703 -22.18 -29.28 0.83
CA GLN A 703 -21.36 -30.00 -0.14
C GLN A 703 -20.27 -30.80 0.58
N ALA A 704 -20.05 -32.03 0.10
CA ALA A 704 -18.87 -32.80 0.48
C ALA A 704 -17.60 -32.11 -0.04
N SER A 705 -16.60 -31.95 0.81
CA SER A 705 -15.28 -31.40 0.50
C SER A 705 -14.24 -32.53 0.58
N PRO A 706 -13.93 -33.22 -0.53
CA PRO A 706 -13.17 -34.48 -0.51
C PRO A 706 -11.79 -34.34 0.16
N GLY A 707 -11.00 -33.33 -0.23
CA GLY A 707 -9.68 -33.09 0.36
C GLY A 707 -9.69 -32.59 1.82
N MET A 708 -10.87 -32.27 2.36
CA MET A 708 -11.06 -31.99 3.79
C MET A 708 -11.66 -33.18 4.55
N GLY A 709 -12.20 -34.19 3.85
CA GLY A 709 -12.85 -35.35 4.48
C GLY A 709 -14.12 -35.01 5.27
N THR A 710 -14.78 -33.88 4.97
CA THR A 710 -16.00 -33.42 5.66
C THR A 710 -17.01 -32.84 4.69
N GLU A 711 -18.28 -32.77 5.11
CA GLU A 711 -19.27 -31.87 4.51
C GLU A 711 -19.09 -30.45 5.06
N ILE A 712 -19.31 -29.45 4.23
CA ILE A 712 -19.31 -28.03 4.60
C ILE A 712 -20.67 -27.43 4.22
N THR A 713 -21.26 -26.67 5.12
CA THR A 713 -22.41 -25.80 4.84
C THR A 713 -21.87 -24.38 4.62
N TYR A 714 -22.04 -23.83 3.41
CA TYR A 714 -21.51 -22.52 3.06
C TYR A 714 -22.47 -21.39 3.41
N ASP A 715 -21.91 -20.24 3.81
CA ASP A 715 -22.68 -19.02 4.10
C ASP A 715 -23.26 -18.39 2.81
N GLY A 716 -22.71 -18.77 1.65
CA GLY A 716 -23.13 -18.29 0.34
C GLY A 716 -22.49 -16.98 -0.08
N GLY A 717 -22.54 -16.68 -1.37
CA GLY A 717 -22.05 -15.43 -1.94
C GLY A 717 -21.87 -15.46 -3.47
N PRO A 718 -21.66 -14.29 -4.09
CA PRO A 718 -21.64 -14.14 -5.54
C PRO A 718 -20.31 -14.57 -6.17
N VAL A 719 -20.36 -15.23 -7.33
CA VAL A 719 -19.17 -15.71 -8.06
C VAL A 719 -19.07 -15.01 -9.42
N GLU A 720 -19.61 -15.58 -10.50
CA GLU A 720 -19.72 -14.91 -11.81
C GLU A 720 -20.78 -13.81 -11.81
N SER A 721 -21.73 -13.85 -10.88
CA SER A 721 -22.81 -12.86 -10.78
C SER A 721 -22.30 -11.44 -10.50
N VAL A 722 -21.03 -11.28 -10.13
CA VAL A 722 -20.36 -9.98 -9.95
C VAL A 722 -19.98 -9.30 -11.27
N HIS A 723 -20.09 -10.00 -12.41
CA HIS A 723 -19.81 -9.47 -13.75
C HIS A 723 -20.94 -9.75 -14.76
N ALA A 724 -22.11 -10.14 -14.28
CA ALA A 724 -23.25 -10.47 -15.14
C ALA A 724 -24.36 -9.43 -15.03
N ALA A 725 -25.05 -9.19 -16.14
CA ALA A 725 -26.20 -8.29 -16.17
C ALA A 725 -27.37 -8.85 -15.33
N THR A 726 -28.17 -7.97 -14.76
CA THR A 726 -29.39 -8.31 -14.02
C THR A 726 -30.30 -9.26 -14.81
N GLY A 727 -30.71 -10.36 -14.17
CA GLY A 727 -31.58 -11.37 -14.77
C GLY A 727 -30.89 -12.40 -15.69
N THR A 728 -29.54 -12.41 -15.75
CA THR A 728 -28.79 -13.39 -16.55
C THR A 728 -28.86 -14.77 -15.89
N PHE A 729 -29.61 -15.71 -16.47
CA PHE A 729 -29.78 -17.04 -15.87
C PHE A 729 -28.47 -17.86 -15.79
N HIS A 730 -27.66 -17.86 -16.86
CA HIS A 730 -26.29 -18.39 -16.84
C HIS A 730 -25.29 -17.24 -17.01
N PRO A 731 -24.71 -16.73 -15.92
CA PRO A 731 -23.60 -15.79 -16.00
C PRO A 731 -22.45 -16.33 -16.85
N PRO A 732 -21.83 -15.49 -17.72
CA PRO A 732 -20.66 -15.91 -18.48
C PRO A 732 -19.56 -16.46 -17.58
N GLU A 733 -19.15 -17.69 -17.85
CA GLU A 733 -18.04 -18.34 -17.15
C GLU A 733 -16.77 -18.29 -18.00
N TYR A 734 -15.63 -17.94 -17.41
CA TYR A 734 -14.33 -18.00 -18.08
C TYR A 734 -13.66 -19.33 -17.74
N LEU A 735 -14.07 -20.36 -18.46
CA LEU A 735 -13.61 -21.73 -18.26
C LEU A 735 -12.37 -22.02 -19.09
N ARG A 736 -11.54 -22.94 -18.63
CA ARG A 736 -10.38 -23.40 -19.41
C ARG A 736 -10.31 -24.91 -19.45
N THR A 737 -9.53 -25.43 -20.39
CA THR A 737 -9.21 -26.86 -20.46
C THR A 737 -8.45 -27.33 -19.23
N GLN A 738 -8.49 -28.63 -18.96
CA GLN A 738 -7.42 -29.29 -18.24
C GLN A 738 -6.06 -28.97 -18.90
N ARG A 739 -4.98 -29.10 -18.12
CA ARG A 739 -3.62 -28.80 -18.56
C ARG A 739 -3.26 -29.58 -19.83
N LEU A 740 -2.87 -28.87 -20.88
CA LEU A 740 -2.29 -29.38 -22.11
C LEU A 740 -0.77 -29.38 -22.00
N ASN A 741 -0.11 -30.33 -22.65
CA ASN A 741 1.33 -30.56 -22.48
C ASN A 741 2.19 -29.78 -23.48
N SER A 742 1.56 -29.16 -24.49
CA SER A 742 2.28 -28.40 -25.51
C SER A 742 1.45 -27.26 -26.11
N LEU A 743 2.15 -26.27 -26.66
CA LEU A 743 1.52 -25.19 -27.42
C LEU A 743 0.75 -25.72 -28.64
N ALA A 744 1.27 -26.77 -29.30
CA ALA A 744 0.62 -27.37 -30.47
C ALA A 744 -0.75 -27.99 -30.13
N GLU A 745 -0.85 -28.66 -28.98
CA GLU A 745 -2.14 -29.16 -28.48
C GLU A 745 -3.10 -28.00 -28.19
N ALA A 746 -2.62 -26.92 -27.54
CA ALA A 746 -3.43 -25.75 -27.27
C ALA A 746 -3.92 -25.05 -28.56
N GLN A 747 -3.09 -24.97 -29.59
CA GLN A 747 -3.48 -24.45 -30.90
C GLN A 747 -4.54 -25.35 -31.58
N ALA A 748 -4.40 -26.68 -31.48
CA ALA A 748 -5.35 -27.63 -32.04
C ALA A 748 -6.73 -27.53 -31.37
N VAL A 749 -6.76 -27.31 -30.05
CA VAL A 749 -7.98 -27.03 -29.30
C VAL A 749 -8.57 -25.68 -29.69
N LEU A 750 -7.77 -24.61 -29.66
CA LEU A 750 -8.23 -23.25 -29.95
C LEU A 750 -8.81 -23.13 -31.37
N ALA A 751 -8.27 -23.86 -32.34
CA ALA A 751 -8.78 -23.90 -33.72
C ALA A 751 -10.23 -24.42 -33.85
N ARG A 752 -10.79 -24.98 -32.78
CA ARG A 752 -12.19 -25.44 -32.71
C ARG A 752 -13.11 -24.46 -31.98
N VAL A 753 -12.56 -23.43 -31.34
CA VAL A 753 -13.31 -22.38 -30.67
C VAL A 753 -13.73 -21.35 -31.70
N ALA A 754 -15.00 -20.95 -31.66
CA ALA A 754 -15.54 -19.89 -32.50
C ALA A 754 -16.72 -19.24 -31.78
N LYS A 755 -16.74 -17.91 -31.71
CA LYS A 755 -17.80 -17.17 -31.02
C LYS A 755 -19.18 -17.50 -31.60
N GLY A 756 -20.16 -17.70 -30.72
CA GLY A 756 -21.54 -18.03 -31.05
C GLY A 756 -21.78 -19.50 -31.40
N ARG A 757 -20.72 -20.32 -31.54
CA ARG A 757 -20.87 -21.75 -31.78
C ARG A 757 -21.44 -22.43 -30.54
N THR A 758 -22.51 -23.21 -30.72
CA THR A 758 -22.94 -24.17 -29.71
C THR A 758 -22.09 -25.43 -29.82
N VAL A 759 -21.62 -25.90 -28.68
CA VAL A 759 -20.81 -27.10 -28.53
C VAL A 759 -21.35 -27.99 -27.41
N THR A 760 -20.86 -29.21 -27.39
CA THR A 760 -20.98 -30.14 -26.27
C THR A 760 -19.62 -30.28 -25.60
N LEU A 761 -19.56 -30.08 -24.29
CA LEU A 761 -18.34 -30.22 -23.50
C LEU A 761 -18.58 -31.05 -22.24
N SER A 762 -17.52 -31.52 -21.62
CA SER A 762 -17.58 -32.13 -20.28
C SER A 762 -16.72 -31.30 -19.32
N LEU A 763 -17.18 -31.17 -18.08
CA LEU A 763 -16.51 -30.41 -17.03
C LEU A 763 -16.12 -31.34 -15.88
N THR A 764 -14.93 -31.12 -15.33
CA THR A 764 -14.55 -31.70 -14.03
C THR A 764 -15.36 -31.06 -12.90
N PRO A 765 -15.31 -31.61 -11.67
CA PRO A 765 -15.92 -30.96 -10.51
C PRO A 765 -15.46 -29.50 -10.30
N ALA A 766 -14.19 -29.22 -10.58
CA ALA A 766 -13.62 -27.87 -10.52
C ALA A 766 -13.99 -26.96 -11.71
N SER A 767 -14.91 -27.42 -12.58
CA SER A 767 -15.31 -26.71 -13.80
C SER A 767 -14.17 -26.46 -14.80
N GLU A 768 -13.17 -27.34 -14.83
CA GLU A 768 -12.18 -27.37 -15.91
C GLU A 768 -12.74 -28.22 -17.07
N ILE A 769 -12.57 -27.78 -18.31
CA ILE A 769 -13.04 -28.47 -19.52
C ILE A 769 -12.18 -29.72 -19.72
N VAL A 770 -12.84 -30.88 -19.73
CA VAL A 770 -12.20 -32.18 -19.86
C VAL A 770 -11.52 -32.28 -21.22
N VAL A 771 -10.25 -32.69 -21.23
CA VAL A 771 -9.49 -32.90 -22.46
C VAL A 771 -9.53 -34.39 -22.83
N PRO A 772 -10.19 -34.76 -23.93
CA PRO A 772 -10.20 -36.15 -24.40
C PRO A 772 -8.86 -36.54 -25.05
N ALA A 773 -8.70 -37.85 -25.35
CA ALA A 773 -7.47 -38.37 -25.96
C ALA A 773 -7.09 -37.66 -27.27
N ASN A 774 -8.06 -37.29 -28.10
CA ASN A 774 -7.86 -36.35 -29.18
C ASN A 774 -8.21 -34.94 -28.70
N VAL A 775 -7.20 -34.13 -28.37
CA VAL A 775 -7.40 -32.83 -27.72
C VAL A 775 -8.36 -31.89 -28.49
N ALA A 776 -8.39 -31.96 -29.83
CA ALA A 776 -9.27 -31.15 -30.67
C ALA A 776 -10.77 -31.41 -30.42
N ASP A 777 -11.10 -32.51 -29.76
CA ASP A 777 -12.47 -32.89 -29.43
C ASP A 777 -12.97 -32.28 -28.10
N ALA A 778 -12.22 -31.39 -27.47
CA ALA A 778 -12.65 -30.70 -26.24
C ALA A 778 -13.93 -29.85 -26.45
N PHE A 779 -14.19 -29.39 -27.69
CA PHE A 779 -15.34 -28.55 -28.08
C PHE A 779 -16.10 -29.19 -29.27
N ARG A 780 -16.86 -30.26 -29.00
CA ARG A 780 -17.57 -31.04 -30.03
C ARG A 780 -18.83 -30.34 -30.55
#